data_AF-A0A0N4UUD9-F1
#
_entry.id   AF-A0A0N4UUD9-F1
#
_cell.length_a   1.000
_cell.length_b   1.000
_cell.length_c   1.000
_cell.angle_alpha   90.00
_cell.angle_beta   90.00
_cell.angle_gamma   90.00
#
_symmetry.space_group_name_H-M   'P 1'
#
loop_
_entity.id
_entity.type
_entity.pdbx_description
1 polymer ?
#
loop_
_entity_poly.entity_id
_entity_poly.type
_entity_poly.pdbx_seq_one_letter_code
_entity_poly.pdbx_strand_id
1 'polypeptide(L)'
;MHPEETLQNASGSEISELRAKKLRQDQAASEADGDKGDEEFKLKRIRSLVKRIFGEIEDGLPATSEILAKCDLQTFLNHDDLTVFIDDLIMRRICSLKDSVNNVMEVDSACSLGKALHEPLFDIPCSYADSVLRWLMAADVRVDGENQNKFLMDYERFILPIVKTRIIVQTIYFLRGFYTQLVRREEVIAVFMRLMYQQSVSNNFLYFMIATCVDSEKMDEAALSEVFNPVLDSCHNSMRHQCMADRKNARYALMPYTLLRTLIGIKLVSSRRPIADLLVSRDDFIPDATLEIEGREFSKLCYLGPFFAFSIAPNVDERYSEFSPFFECDNPPEQVQKAMLYEPYLNAVHSVQPDLSKVSSDGFMINFLSVMLDLVEKVTLEKVHTHYLFHPKCRISLKDETRLKLSLEEAAEFGKTVDVNFDLKFPTECFYLTMQALHVSFTSSCSHMKGLRNALYQLDASLKELRLQLQQLQLLLHQKLELEMRLKETMAVRSNVVRATMCIEALVTDNVLLHRLLRFCSQELTFLVKLINPEFPLNNQKFPQEAPNIFCAMPQFFLENALELLVFLLKSKPEILLESRNDLTEQLLVFVCNTQYFNNPYLAANVVDVLFMVCPSVNPAAYQIHRSIINNPLAIDSLFPSLVKFYADVETTGASSEFYDKFNIRRSIQVIFRSLWESAVYKSIMINYARKCSPKFIRFINMVINDTTYLLDESLLALKKIHDIETLMETSEWEKMNFEDRQMKEGSLDDAKRGVRSWLILGRDTLDLFTYFTADAPEPFLGQMLGERLASMLDYNLSQLCGPKCTELKVRDAIHRFTWDPRFLLQQIVHVYLNLSSDKFAQYIASDEVSRMVPVTYSRSYLPELFEMALSRLSANNIVPINEIERFKHLADMAEAKWKQKAQNEEDFGDDIPEEYRDPVMNTLMVDPVKLPSGLVMDRKHILCHLLSSQTDPFTRQPLTESQLVPDDDLRVKIQEWMKEKLSKAK
;
A
#
# COMPACT_ATOMS: atom_id res chain seq x y z
N MET A 1 -38.16 -28.67 -9.48
CA MET A 1 -39.49 -29.31 -9.43
C MET A 1 -39.95 -29.27 -7.99
N HIS A 2 -41.08 -28.62 -7.73
CA HIS A 2 -41.64 -28.39 -6.38
C HIS A 2 -42.00 -29.71 -5.67
N PRO A 3 -41.65 -29.83 -4.38
CA PRO A 3 -42.34 -30.69 -3.43
C PRO A 3 -42.72 -29.88 -2.18
N GLU A 4 -43.68 -28.97 -2.28
CA GLU A 4 -44.21 -28.24 -1.10
C GLU A 4 -45.73 -28.40 -0.90
N GLU A 5 -46.44 -29.14 -1.76
CA GLU A 5 -47.92 -29.17 -1.70
C GLU A 5 -48.55 -30.42 -1.05
N THR A 6 -47.80 -31.33 -0.44
CA THR A 6 -48.38 -32.59 0.10
C THR A 6 -48.55 -32.68 1.61
N LEU A 7 -48.15 -31.67 2.41
CA LEU A 7 -48.19 -31.75 3.88
C LEU A 7 -49.24 -30.85 4.57
N GLN A 8 -49.98 -30.00 3.84
CA GLN A 8 -50.94 -29.08 4.46
C GLN A 8 -52.38 -29.61 4.61
N ASN A 9 -52.73 -30.74 3.97
CA ASN A 9 -54.12 -31.24 4.00
C ASN A 9 -54.41 -32.30 5.08
N ALA A 10 -53.40 -32.80 5.81
CA ALA A 10 -53.61 -33.82 6.85
C ALA A 10 -53.93 -33.23 8.24
N SER A 11 -53.38 -32.07 8.59
CA SER A 11 -53.51 -31.47 9.93
C SER A 11 -54.89 -30.88 10.23
N GLY A 12 -55.64 -30.46 9.20
CA GLY A 12 -57.01 -29.93 9.36
C GLY A 12 -58.05 -30.99 9.76
N SER A 13 -57.84 -32.25 9.38
CA SER A 13 -58.75 -33.36 9.68
C SER A 13 -58.65 -33.79 11.15
N GLU A 14 -57.43 -33.94 11.67
CA GLU A 14 -57.19 -34.38 13.06
C GLU A 14 -57.64 -33.35 14.10
N ILE A 15 -57.50 -32.06 13.81
CA ILE A 15 -57.99 -30.96 14.68
C ILE A 15 -59.53 -30.99 14.79
N SER A 16 -60.22 -31.40 13.73
CA SER A 16 -61.68 -31.54 13.69
C SER A 16 -62.16 -32.73 14.53
N GLU A 17 -61.42 -33.84 14.51
CA GLU A 17 -61.68 -35.01 15.33
C GLU A 17 -61.38 -34.78 16.83
N LEU A 18 -60.32 -34.03 17.13
CA LEU A 18 -60.00 -33.58 18.50
C LEU A 18 -61.10 -32.70 19.08
N ARG A 19 -61.74 -31.85 18.26
CA ARG A 19 -62.90 -31.03 18.64
C ARG A 19 -64.11 -31.89 19.04
N ALA A 20 -64.37 -32.97 18.30
CA ALA A 20 -65.46 -33.90 18.60
C ALA A 20 -65.16 -34.80 19.82
N LYS A 21 -63.90 -35.19 20.03
CA LYS A 21 -63.45 -35.93 21.23
C LYS A 21 -63.49 -35.06 22.49
N LYS A 22 -63.09 -33.79 22.42
CA LYS A 22 -63.13 -32.85 23.55
C LYS A 22 -64.57 -32.61 24.05
N LEU A 23 -65.52 -32.35 23.14
CA LEU A 23 -66.93 -32.18 23.52
C LEU A 23 -67.56 -33.43 24.14
N ARG A 24 -67.17 -34.64 23.68
CA ARG A 24 -67.65 -35.91 24.26
C ARG A 24 -66.97 -36.28 25.58
N GLN A 25 -65.74 -35.82 25.82
CA GLN A 25 -64.97 -36.12 27.02
C GLN A 25 -65.23 -35.14 28.16
N ASP A 26 -65.45 -33.86 27.86
CA ASP A 26 -65.90 -32.86 28.85
C ASP A 26 -67.30 -33.22 29.40
N GLN A 27 -68.13 -33.92 28.61
CA GLN A 27 -69.40 -34.50 29.08
C GLN A 27 -69.22 -35.76 29.95
N ALA A 28 -68.20 -36.58 29.69
CA ALA A 28 -67.95 -37.82 30.45
C ALA A 28 -67.25 -37.57 31.80
N ALA A 29 -66.43 -36.53 31.93
CA ALA A 29 -65.80 -36.13 33.18
C ALA A 29 -66.79 -35.58 34.23
N SER A 30 -67.98 -35.17 33.79
CA SER A 30 -69.07 -34.72 34.67
C SER A 30 -69.84 -35.87 35.34
N GLU A 31 -69.64 -37.13 34.92
CA GLU A 31 -70.46 -38.28 35.37
C GLU A 31 -69.67 -39.39 36.08
N ALA A 32 -68.36 -39.22 36.32
CA ALA A 32 -67.53 -40.23 36.99
C ALA A 32 -67.29 -39.92 38.49
N ASP A 33 -67.69 -40.85 39.33
CA ASP A 33 -67.54 -40.87 40.80
C ASP A 33 -66.06 -41.07 41.20
N GLY A 34 -65.47 -40.11 41.93
CA GLY A 34 -64.21 -40.26 42.68
C GLY A 34 -62.88 -39.91 41.99
N ASP A 35 -61.94 -39.38 42.78
CA ASP A 35 -60.54 -38.97 42.49
C ASP A 35 -59.79 -39.87 41.47
N LYS A 36 -60.06 -41.18 41.45
CA LYS A 36 -59.41 -42.16 40.57
C LYS A 36 -59.78 -42.04 39.08
N GLY A 37 -60.96 -41.53 38.74
CA GLY A 37 -61.40 -41.38 37.35
C GLY A 37 -60.71 -40.22 36.62
N ASP A 38 -60.45 -39.14 37.36
CA ASP A 38 -59.72 -37.96 36.85
C ASP A 38 -58.22 -38.26 36.69
N GLU A 39 -57.62 -39.02 37.61
CA GLU A 39 -56.22 -39.45 37.49
C GLU A 39 -55.96 -40.30 36.23
N GLU A 40 -56.80 -41.30 35.96
CA GLU A 40 -56.65 -42.17 34.78
C GLU A 40 -56.87 -41.40 33.47
N PHE A 41 -57.77 -40.40 33.47
CA PHE A 41 -57.99 -39.51 32.33
C PHE A 41 -56.75 -38.64 32.04
N LYS A 42 -56.18 -38.00 33.07
CA LYS A 42 -54.94 -37.21 32.96
C LYS A 42 -53.79 -38.08 32.46
N LEU A 43 -53.62 -39.27 33.03
CA LEU A 43 -52.59 -40.23 32.65
C LEU A 43 -52.71 -40.67 31.18
N LYS A 44 -53.92 -40.94 30.70
CA LYS A 44 -54.18 -41.31 29.29
C LYS A 44 -53.81 -40.19 28.33
N ARG A 45 -54.07 -38.93 28.70
CA ARG A 45 -53.70 -37.75 27.92
C ARG A 45 -52.18 -37.54 27.87
N ILE A 46 -51.50 -37.64 29.01
CA ILE A 46 -50.03 -37.56 29.08
C ILE A 46 -49.38 -38.68 28.27
N ARG A 47 -49.85 -39.93 28.40
CA ARG A 47 -49.38 -41.07 27.59
C ARG A 47 -49.53 -40.80 26.08
N SER A 48 -50.66 -40.19 25.67
CA SER A 48 -50.87 -39.80 24.27
C SER A 48 -49.90 -38.70 23.83
N LEU A 49 -49.63 -37.70 24.68
CA LEU A 49 -48.66 -36.65 24.39
C LEU A 49 -47.24 -37.21 24.22
N VAL A 50 -46.77 -38.03 25.16
CA VAL A 50 -45.44 -38.68 25.09
C VAL A 50 -45.32 -39.57 23.84
N LYS A 51 -46.38 -40.29 23.48
CA LYS A 51 -46.43 -41.07 22.23
C LYS A 51 -46.33 -40.20 20.97
N ARG A 52 -47.03 -39.05 20.92
CA ARG A 52 -46.91 -38.12 19.78
C ARG A 52 -45.50 -37.54 19.67
N ILE A 53 -44.83 -37.27 20.79
CA ILE A 53 -43.47 -36.73 20.82
C ILE A 53 -42.42 -37.76 20.37
N PHE A 54 -42.51 -39.01 20.80
CA PHE A 54 -41.48 -40.02 20.52
C PHE A 54 -41.83 -41.00 19.36
N GLY A 55 -43.08 -40.95 18.87
CA GLY A 55 -43.64 -41.76 17.78
C GLY A 55 -44.37 -43.02 18.28
N GLU A 56 -45.40 -43.49 17.53
CA GLU A 56 -45.92 -44.86 17.67
C GLU A 56 -45.06 -45.83 16.85
N ILE A 57 -44.80 -47.00 17.43
CA ILE A 57 -43.92 -48.04 16.89
C ILE A 57 -44.60 -48.66 15.65
N GLU A 58 -44.06 -48.44 14.45
CA GLU A 58 -44.35 -49.34 13.32
C GLU A 58 -43.68 -50.71 13.62
N ASP A 59 -44.54 -51.71 13.80
CA ASP A 59 -44.31 -53.15 13.94
C ASP A 59 -43.04 -53.65 14.66
N GLY A 60 -43.20 -54.00 15.94
CA GLY A 60 -42.54 -55.21 16.49
C GLY A 60 -41.62 -55.10 17.70
N LEU A 61 -41.54 -53.99 18.47
CA LEU A 61 -40.74 -53.93 19.71
C LEU A 61 -41.40 -53.06 20.83
N PRO A 62 -41.68 -53.60 22.04
CA PRO A 62 -42.54 -52.97 23.05
C PRO A 62 -41.78 -52.16 24.12
N ALA A 63 -41.06 -51.10 23.75
CA ALA A 63 -40.36 -50.29 24.76
C ALA A 63 -41.27 -49.21 25.40
N THR A 64 -41.92 -48.38 24.58
CA THR A 64 -42.63 -47.18 25.05
C THR A 64 -43.97 -47.52 25.75
N SER A 65 -44.73 -48.49 25.23
CA SER A 65 -46.06 -48.86 25.72
C SER A 65 -46.05 -49.61 27.05
N GLU A 66 -45.08 -50.51 27.27
CA GLU A 66 -44.95 -51.28 28.52
C GLU A 66 -44.47 -50.41 29.69
N ILE A 67 -43.61 -49.43 29.42
CA ILE A 67 -43.09 -48.49 30.43
C ILE A 67 -44.18 -47.46 30.78
N LEU A 68 -44.84 -46.88 29.77
CA LEU A 68 -45.97 -45.97 29.99
C LEU A 68 -47.13 -46.63 30.76
N ALA A 69 -47.33 -47.94 30.62
CA ALA A 69 -48.36 -48.69 31.33
C ALA A 69 -48.05 -48.93 32.83
N LYS A 70 -46.77 -48.86 33.24
CA LYS A 70 -46.32 -49.12 34.62
C LYS A 70 -46.21 -47.86 35.50
N CYS A 71 -46.37 -46.67 34.93
CA CYS A 71 -46.24 -45.40 35.65
C CYS A 71 -47.56 -44.89 36.20
N ASP A 72 -47.49 -44.28 37.38
CA ASP A 72 -48.58 -43.57 38.06
C ASP A 72 -48.57 -42.06 37.73
N LEU A 73 -49.62 -41.36 38.13
CA LEU A 73 -49.73 -39.92 37.88
C LEU A 73 -48.66 -39.10 38.64
N GLN A 74 -48.22 -39.60 39.81
CA GLN A 74 -47.21 -38.94 40.65
C GLN A 74 -45.88 -38.76 39.91
N THR A 75 -45.48 -39.75 39.10
CA THR A 75 -44.29 -39.69 38.24
C THR A 75 -44.29 -38.45 37.31
N PHE A 76 -45.46 -37.99 36.86
CA PHE A 76 -45.58 -36.84 35.93
C PHE A 76 -45.82 -35.50 36.62
N LEU A 77 -46.12 -35.52 37.93
CA LEU A 77 -46.34 -34.32 38.74
C LEU A 77 -45.07 -33.87 39.47
N ASN A 78 -44.13 -34.78 39.71
CA ASN A 78 -42.80 -34.48 40.25
C ASN A 78 -41.79 -34.26 39.11
N HIS A 79 -41.06 -33.15 39.17
CA HIS A 79 -40.04 -32.77 38.19
C HIS A 79 -38.90 -33.79 38.09
N ASP A 80 -38.42 -34.32 39.21
CA ASP A 80 -37.26 -35.21 39.25
C ASP A 80 -37.62 -36.61 38.75
N ASP A 81 -38.77 -37.14 39.20
CA ASP A 81 -39.28 -38.43 38.74
C ASP A 81 -39.60 -38.41 37.24
N LEU A 82 -40.17 -37.31 36.74
CA LEU A 82 -40.41 -37.09 35.32
C LEU A 82 -39.11 -37.04 34.51
N THR A 83 -38.07 -36.39 35.04
CA THR A 83 -36.76 -36.31 34.39
C THR A 83 -36.14 -37.70 34.23
N VAL A 84 -36.10 -38.48 35.31
CA VAL A 84 -35.59 -39.85 35.31
C VAL A 84 -36.38 -40.74 34.36
N PHE A 85 -37.70 -40.60 34.36
CA PHE A 85 -38.59 -41.33 33.47
C PHE A 85 -38.31 -41.06 31.99
N ILE A 86 -38.17 -39.78 31.61
CA ILE A 86 -37.91 -39.40 30.22
C ILE A 86 -36.51 -39.86 29.77
N ASP A 87 -35.52 -39.82 30.66
CA ASP A 87 -34.18 -40.34 30.35
C ASP A 87 -34.19 -41.85 30.08
N ASP A 88 -34.82 -42.65 30.96
CA ASP A 88 -34.95 -44.11 30.78
C ASP A 88 -35.67 -44.43 29.46
N LEU A 89 -36.70 -43.65 29.12
CA LEU A 89 -37.44 -43.78 27.87
C LEU A 89 -36.55 -43.53 26.64
N ILE A 90 -35.78 -42.45 26.65
CA ILE A 90 -34.87 -42.08 25.55
C ILE A 90 -33.73 -43.09 25.43
N MET A 91 -33.09 -43.45 26.55
CA MET A 91 -31.98 -44.42 26.59
C MET A 91 -32.39 -45.76 26.01
N ARG A 92 -33.52 -46.33 26.45
CA ARG A 92 -34.02 -47.60 25.91
C ARG A 92 -34.35 -47.51 24.44
N ARG A 93 -34.87 -46.37 23.98
CA ARG A 93 -35.16 -46.17 22.56
C ARG A 93 -33.87 -46.17 21.74
N ILE A 94 -32.84 -45.45 22.18
CA ILE A 94 -31.51 -45.46 21.55
C ILE A 94 -30.98 -46.89 21.46
N CYS A 95 -31.00 -47.65 22.56
CA CYS A 95 -30.57 -49.05 22.59
C CYS A 95 -31.39 -49.99 21.68
N SER A 96 -32.65 -49.66 21.38
CA SER A 96 -33.56 -50.48 20.58
C SER A 96 -33.51 -50.23 19.07
N LEU A 97 -32.92 -49.12 18.63
CA LEU A 97 -32.76 -48.81 17.21
C LEU A 97 -31.81 -49.85 16.59
N LYS A 98 -32.23 -50.47 15.47
CA LYS A 98 -31.40 -51.43 14.73
C LYS A 98 -30.71 -50.73 13.57
N ASP A 99 -29.54 -51.24 13.18
CA ASP A 99 -28.93 -50.89 11.90
C ASP A 99 -29.90 -51.21 10.77
N SER A 100 -30.47 -50.17 10.15
CA SER A 100 -31.09 -50.35 8.83
C SER A 100 -29.96 -50.71 7.87
N VAL A 101 -30.08 -51.88 7.25
CA VAL A 101 -29.12 -52.52 6.32
C VAL A 101 -28.32 -51.49 5.52
N ASN A 102 -26.99 -51.69 5.47
CA ASN A 102 -26.03 -51.02 4.61
C ASN A 102 -26.49 -51.03 3.15
N ASN A 103 -27.34 -50.07 2.75
CA ASN A 103 -27.37 -49.65 1.37
C ASN A 103 -26.04 -48.94 1.14
N VAL A 104 -25.15 -49.64 0.44
CA VAL A 104 -23.96 -49.03 -0.16
C VAL A 104 -24.47 -47.84 -0.94
N MET A 105 -24.24 -46.62 -0.42
CA MET A 105 -24.42 -45.44 -1.25
C MET A 105 -23.44 -45.64 -2.41
N GLU A 106 -23.95 -45.70 -3.64
CA GLU A 106 -23.14 -45.42 -4.82
C GLU A 106 -22.73 -43.94 -4.71
N VAL A 107 -21.66 -43.71 -3.95
CA VAL A 107 -21.03 -42.42 -3.85
C VAL A 107 -20.28 -42.25 -5.16
N ASP A 108 -20.80 -41.38 -6.02
CA ASP A 108 -20.12 -40.97 -7.24
C ASP A 108 -18.73 -40.40 -6.83
N SER A 109 -17.69 -41.22 -7.01
CA SER A 109 -16.40 -41.11 -6.29
C SER A 109 -15.59 -39.83 -6.58
N ALA A 110 -16.07 -39.02 -7.52
CA ALA A 110 -15.48 -37.75 -7.89
C ALA A 110 -15.99 -36.56 -7.06
N CYS A 111 -17.12 -36.67 -6.33
CA CYS A 111 -17.85 -35.52 -5.78
C CYS A 111 -18.55 -35.76 -4.43
N SER A 112 -18.04 -36.66 -3.60
CA SER A 112 -18.57 -36.94 -2.26
C SER A 112 -18.29 -35.79 -1.28
N LEU A 113 -19.13 -35.66 -0.23
CA LEU A 113 -18.98 -34.61 0.77
C LEU A 113 -17.70 -34.80 1.60
N GLY A 114 -17.36 -36.05 1.96
CA GLY A 114 -16.13 -36.33 2.71
C GLY A 114 -14.87 -36.01 1.92
N LYS A 115 -14.82 -36.38 0.65
CA LYS A 115 -13.70 -36.02 -0.24
C LYS A 115 -13.59 -34.50 -0.45
N ALA A 116 -14.70 -33.80 -0.64
CA ALA A 116 -14.74 -32.35 -0.84
C ALA A 116 -14.27 -31.55 0.39
N LEU A 117 -14.63 -32.01 1.58
CA LEU A 117 -14.31 -31.35 2.86
C LEU A 117 -13.07 -31.93 3.55
N HIS A 118 -12.38 -32.89 2.93
CA HIS A 118 -11.26 -33.62 3.52
C HIS A 118 -11.60 -34.30 4.86
N GLU A 119 -12.81 -34.86 4.94
CA GLU A 119 -13.37 -35.55 6.09
C GLU A 119 -13.79 -36.98 5.72
N PRO A 120 -12.87 -37.97 5.76
CA PRO A 120 -13.12 -39.31 5.22
C PRO A 120 -14.27 -40.04 5.93
N LEU A 121 -14.53 -39.72 7.20
CA LEU A 121 -15.62 -40.32 7.97
C LEU A 121 -17.01 -39.93 7.44
N PHE A 122 -17.16 -38.85 6.68
CA PHE A 122 -18.47 -38.43 6.16
C PHE A 122 -19.01 -39.37 5.08
N ASP A 123 -18.12 -40.07 4.40
CA ASP A 123 -18.44 -41.00 3.32
C ASP A 123 -18.65 -42.44 3.83
N ILE A 124 -18.48 -42.68 5.13
CA ILE A 124 -18.76 -43.97 5.76
C ILE A 124 -20.25 -44.02 6.17
N PRO A 125 -20.98 -45.10 5.84
CA PRO A 125 -22.37 -45.27 6.25
C PRO A 125 -22.47 -45.63 7.75
N CYS A 126 -22.47 -44.61 8.61
CA CYS A 126 -22.74 -44.73 10.05
C CYS A 126 -24.26 -44.71 10.32
N SER A 127 -24.99 -45.71 9.83
CA SER A 127 -26.46 -45.74 9.79
C SER A 127 -27.12 -45.70 11.17
N TYR A 128 -26.54 -46.35 12.19
CA TYR A 128 -27.02 -46.27 13.57
C TYR A 128 -27.00 -44.85 14.13
N ALA A 129 -25.82 -44.19 14.11
CA ALA A 129 -25.67 -42.82 14.61
C ALA A 129 -26.59 -41.82 13.86
N ASP A 130 -26.71 -41.98 12.54
CA ASP A 130 -27.61 -41.16 11.71
C ASP A 130 -29.08 -41.33 12.11
N SER A 131 -29.51 -42.57 12.34
CA SER A 131 -30.87 -42.89 12.78
C SER A 131 -31.18 -42.30 14.16
N VAL A 132 -30.24 -42.42 15.12
CA VAL A 132 -30.39 -41.89 16.48
C VAL A 132 -30.51 -40.36 16.47
N LEU A 133 -29.56 -39.66 15.81
CA LEU A 133 -29.55 -38.19 15.76
C LEU A 133 -30.79 -37.63 15.05
N ARG A 134 -31.18 -38.21 13.90
CA ARG A 134 -32.41 -37.80 13.21
C ARG A 134 -33.65 -38.03 14.06
N TRP A 135 -33.72 -39.13 14.80
CA TRP A 135 -34.85 -39.39 15.69
C TRP A 135 -34.93 -38.39 16.85
N LEU A 136 -33.80 -38.07 17.50
CA LEU A 136 -33.73 -37.06 18.56
C LEU A 136 -34.13 -35.67 18.06
N MET A 137 -33.62 -35.26 16.89
CA MET A 137 -34.00 -34.00 16.25
C MET A 137 -35.47 -33.97 15.85
N ALA A 138 -36.00 -35.07 15.32
CA ALA A 138 -37.43 -35.17 14.99
C ALA A 138 -38.31 -35.13 16.25
N ALA A 139 -37.84 -35.70 17.36
CA ALA A 139 -38.54 -35.61 18.64
C ALA A 139 -38.59 -34.15 19.14
N ASP A 140 -37.49 -33.40 19.04
CA ASP A 140 -37.48 -31.96 19.38
C ASP A 140 -38.47 -31.16 18.53
N VAL A 141 -38.50 -31.40 17.21
CA VAL A 141 -39.46 -30.77 16.29
C VAL A 141 -40.90 -31.10 16.68
N ARG A 142 -41.18 -32.35 17.10
CA ARG A 142 -42.52 -32.75 17.57
C ARG A 142 -42.88 -32.09 18.90
N VAL A 143 -41.92 -31.91 19.82
CA VAL A 143 -42.16 -31.13 21.06
C VAL A 143 -42.52 -29.69 20.72
N ASP A 144 -41.81 -29.05 19.79
CA ASP A 144 -42.11 -27.68 19.36
C ASP A 144 -43.49 -27.57 18.70
N GLY A 145 -43.88 -28.58 17.91
CA GLY A 145 -45.23 -28.69 17.34
C GLY A 145 -46.32 -28.80 18.42
N GLU A 146 -46.12 -29.65 19.42
CA GLU A 146 -47.05 -29.79 20.55
C GLU A 146 -47.10 -28.54 21.43
N ASN A 147 -46.00 -27.80 21.58
CA ASN A 147 -46.00 -26.55 22.34
C ASN A 147 -46.89 -25.46 21.72
N GLN A 148 -47.15 -25.54 20.41
CA GLN A 148 -48.09 -24.66 19.70
C GLN A 148 -49.55 -25.11 19.81
N ASN A 149 -49.79 -26.31 20.37
CA ASN A 149 -51.12 -26.89 20.50
C ASN A 149 -51.93 -26.20 21.61
N LYS A 150 -52.89 -25.36 21.21
CA LYS A 150 -53.77 -24.62 22.13
C LYS A 150 -54.66 -25.53 22.98
N PHE A 151 -54.81 -26.81 22.64
CA PHE A 151 -55.69 -27.76 23.32
C PHE A 151 -55.03 -28.56 24.45
N LEU A 152 -53.73 -28.34 24.70
CA LEU A 152 -53.03 -28.91 25.86
C LEU A 152 -53.47 -28.22 27.15
N MET A 153 -53.71 -29.03 28.17
CA MET A 153 -54.00 -28.62 29.54
C MET A 153 -52.70 -28.20 30.26
N ASP A 154 -52.80 -27.47 31.38
CA ASP A 154 -51.63 -26.92 32.07
C ASP A 154 -50.63 -27.99 32.52
N TYR A 155 -51.11 -29.15 32.98
CA TYR A 155 -50.25 -30.27 33.37
C TYR A 155 -49.55 -30.94 32.17
N GLU A 156 -50.13 -30.87 30.96
CA GLU A 156 -49.46 -31.34 29.72
C GLU A 156 -48.40 -30.34 29.27
N ARG A 157 -48.69 -29.03 29.39
CA ARG A 157 -47.76 -27.95 29.06
C ARG A 157 -46.55 -27.92 29.99
N PHE A 158 -46.74 -28.27 31.26
CA PHE A 158 -45.65 -28.39 32.24
C PHE A 158 -44.59 -29.42 31.82
N ILE A 159 -45.00 -30.51 31.15
CA ILE A 159 -44.11 -31.60 30.76
C ILE A 159 -43.21 -31.22 29.57
N LEU A 160 -43.71 -30.39 28.64
CA LEU A 160 -43.02 -30.11 27.37
C LEU A 160 -41.60 -29.50 27.54
N PRO A 161 -41.38 -28.48 28.39
CA PRO A 161 -40.03 -27.93 28.61
C PRO A 161 -39.05 -28.95 29.21
N ILE A 162 -39.55 -29.83 30.09
CA ILE A 162 -38.75 -30.90 30.73
C ILE A 162 -38.34 -31.92 29.66
N VAL A 163 -39.30 -32.40 28.86
CA VAL A 163 -39.04 -33.34 27.75
C VAL A 163 -38.06 -32.74 26.75
N LYS A 164 -38.24 -31.48 26.34
CA LYS A 164 -37.29 -30.79 25.45
C LYS A 164 -35.89 -30.76 26.03
N THR A 165 -35.77 -30.35 27.30
CA THR A 165 -34.49 -30.32 28.01
C THR A 165 -33.84 -31.71 28.02
N ARG A 166 -34.59 -32.78 28.32
CA ARG A 166 -34.04 -34.13 28.34
C ARG A 166 -33.64 -34.65 26.97
N ILE A 167 -34.39 -34.34 25.90
CA ILE A 167 -33.98 -34.67 24.52
C ILE A 167 -32.62 -34.03 24.19
N ILE A 168 -32.44 -32.76 24.54
CA ILE A 168 -31.17 -32.04 24.32
C ILE A 168 -30.04 -32.62 25.18
N VAL A 169 -30.30 -32.89 26.46
CA VAL A 169 -29.32 -33.51 27.36
C VAL A 169 -28.86 -34.87 26.84
N GLN A 170 -29.79 -35.72 26.40
CA GLN A 170 -29.45 -37.03 25.83
C GLN A 170 -28.71 -36.92 24.50
N THR A 171 -29.02 -35.90 23.68
CA THR A 171 -28.25 -35.59 22.46
C THR A 171 -26.81 -35.22 22.81
N ILE A 172 -26.59 -34.39 23.84
CA ILE A 172 -25.26 -34.00 24.31
C ILE A 172 -24.50 -35.22 24.84
N TYR A 173 -25.13 -36.09 25.64
CA TYR A 173 -24.50 -37.33 26.10
C TYR A 173 -24.14 -38.28 24.96
N PHE A 174 -24.98 -38.36 23.93
CA PHE A 174 -24.67 -39.14 22.74
C PHE A 174 -23.42 -38.62 22.02
N LEU A 175 -23.31 -37.30 21.83
CA LEU A 175 -22.16 -36.63 21.21
C LEU A 175 -20.88 -36.70 22.05
N ARG A 176 -21.01 -36.74 23.38
CA ARG A 176 -19.89 -36.89 24.33
C ARG A 176 -19.40 -38.34 24.48
N GLY A 177 -20.09 -39.32 23.89
CA GLY A 177 -19.67 -40.72 23.88
C GLY A 177 -20.11 -41.54 25.10
N PHE A 178 -21.15 -41.13 25.82
CA PHE A 178 -21.71 -41.93 26.92
C PHE A 178 -22.33 -43.26 26.46
N TYR A 179 -22.56 -43.42 25.15
CA TYR A 179 -23.09 -44.63 24.51
C TYR A 179 -22.02 -45.41 23.72
N THR A 180 -20.74 -45.29 24.11
CA THR A 180 -19.58 -45.91 23.41
C THR A 180 -19.68 -47.42 23.20
N GLN A 181 -20.47 -48.12 24.03
CA GLN A 181 -20.74 -49.55 23.85
C GLN A 181 -21.59 -49.88 22.62
N LEU A 182 -22.37 -48.92 22.13
CA LEU A 182 -23.28 -49.07 20.99
C LEU A 182 -22.67 -48.50 19.71
N VAL A 183 -21.98 -47.36 19.83
CA VAL A 183 -21.41 -46.62 18.70
C VAL A 183 -20.20 -45.82 19.11
N ARG A 184 -19.19 -45.74 18.24
CA ARG A 184 -17.98 -44.99 18.51
C ARG A 184 -18.27 -43.48 18.53
N ARG A 185 -17.64 -42.75 19.45
CA ARG A 185 -17.83 -41.29 19.57
C ARG A 185 -17.51 -40.58 18.26
N GLU A 186 -16.45 -41.02 17.57
CA GLU A 186 -16.00 -40.45 16.29
C GLU A 186 -17.06 -40.58 15.20
N GLU A 187 -17.79 -41.70 15.16
CA GLU A 187 -18.87 -41.94 14.20
C GLU A 187 -20.07 -41.03 14.50
N VAL A 188 -20.43 -40.86 15.77
CA VAL A 188 -21.52 -39.95 16.18
C VAL A 188 -21.19 -38.51 15.82
N ILE A 189 -19.97 -38.06 16.13
CA ILE A 189 -19.50 -36.71 15.80
C ILE A 189 -19.48 -36.50 14.29
N ALA A 190 -18.95 -37.46 13.52
CA ALA A 190 -18.89 -37.36 12.06
C ALA A 190 -20.28 -37.24 11.42
N VAL A 191 -21.26 -38.02 11.90
CA VAL A 191 -22.66 -37.90 11.45
C VAL A 191 -23.24 -36.55 11.82
N PHE A 192 -23.02 -36.07 13.04
CA PHE A 192 -23.52 -34.77 13.48
C PHE A 192 -22.95 -33.62 12.64
N MET A 193 -21.64 -33.63 12.38
CA MET A 193 -20.99 -32.68 11.47
C MET A 193 -21.56 -32.75 10.06
N ARG A 194 -21.74 -33.96 9.51
CA ARG A 194 -22.34 -34.17 8.20
C ARG A 194 -23.74 -33.55 8.13
N LEU A 195 -24.58 -33.78 9.15
CA LEU A 195 -25.92 -33.20 9.23
C LEU A 195 -25.89 -31.66 9.34
N MET A 196 -24.90 -31.09 10.03
CA MET A 196 -24.72 -29.63 10.09
C MET A 196 -24.30 -29.04 8.74
N TYR A 197 -23.33 -29.67 8.05
CA TYR A 197 -22.93 -29.25 6.70
C TYR A 197 -24.06 -29.38 5.67
N GLN A 198 -24.91 -30.39 5.82
CA GLN A 198 -26.14 -30.58 5.04
C GLN A 198 -27.31 -29.69 5.48
N GLN A 199 -27.11 -28.79 6.46
CA GLN A 199 -28.13 -27.90 7.01
C GLN A 199 -29.38 -28.63 7.53
N SER A 200 -29.23 -29.88 7.95
CA SER A 200 -30.31 -30.68 8.51
C SER A 200 -30.57 -30.37 9.99
N VAL A 201 -29.58 -29.82 10.69
CA VAL A 201 -29.73 -29.38 12.09
C VAL A 201 -30.30 -27.96 12.13
N SER A 202 -31.43 -27.79 12.82
CA SER A 202 -32.10 -26.48 12.89
C SER A 202 -31.35 -25.51 13.82
N ASN A 203 -31.40 -24.21 13.50
CA ASN A 203 -30.79 -23.18 14.36
C ASN A 203 -31.39 -23.15 15.78
N ASN A 204 -32.68 -23.48 15.92
CA ASN A 204 -33.33 -23.58 17.22
C ASN A 204 -32.75 -24.74 18.04
N PHE A 205 -32.56 -25.91 17.41
CA PHE A 205 -31.95 -27.06 18.06
C PHE A 205 -30.52 -26.74 18.53
N LEU A 206 -29.69 -26.12 17.66
CA LEU A 206 -28.35 -25.67 18.02
C LEU A 206 -28.36 -24.64 19.17
N TYR A 207 -29.30 -23.69 19.15
CA TYR A 207 -29.47 -22.71 20.23
C TYR A 207 -29.74 -23.41 21.57
N PHE A 208 -30.69 -24.35 21.61
CA PHE A 208 -31.03 -25.06 22.85
C PHE A 208 -29.91 -26.00 23.32
N MET A 209 -29.19 -26.63 22.39
CA MET A 209 -27.99 -27.39 22.72
C MET A 209 -26.93 -26.52 23.41
N ILE A 210 -26.56 -25.40 22.79
CA ILE A 210 -25.55 -24.48 23.34
C ILE A 210 -26.00 -23.90 24.68
N ALA A 211 -27.28 -23.49 24.78
CA ALA A 211 -27.84 -23.00 26.03
C ALA A 211 -27.76 -24.06 27.16
N THR A 212 -27.98 -25.33 26.83
CA THR A 212 -27.91 -26.45 27.79
C THR A 212 -26.47 -26.79 28.17
N CYS A 213 -25.52 -26.74 27.22
CA CYS A 213 -24.10 -26.98 27.50
C CYS A 213 -23.48 -25.95 28.45
N VAL A 214 -23.99 -24.71 28.47
CA VAL A 214 -23.47 -23.60 29.32
C VAL A 214 -24.18 -23.52 30.67
N ASP A 215 -25.27 -24.27 30.83
CA ASP A 215 -26.07 -24.29 32.04
C ASP A 215 -25.46 -25.26 33.06
N SER A 216 -24.79 -24.69 34.08
CA SER A 216 -24.09 -25.45 35.13
C SER A 216 -25.01 -26.32 35.99
N GLU A 217 -26.33 -26.07 35.97
CA GLU A 217 -27.29 -26.93 36.69
C GLU A 217 -27.62 -28.20 35.89
N LYS A 218 -27.40 -28.19 34.56
CA LYS A 218 -27.76 -29.29 33.65
C LYS A 218 -26.55 -30.08 33.17
N MET A 219 -25.40 -29.42 33.03
CA MET A 219 -24.19 -29.97 32.42
C MET A 219 -22.96 -29.54 33.20
N ASP A 220 -21.87 -30.31 33.06
CA ASP A 220 -20.55 -29.92 33.53
C ASP A 220 -19.90 -28.87 32.60
N GLU A 221 -18.85 -28.21 33.09
CA GLU A 221 -18.16 -27.14 32.34
C GLU A 221 -17.51 -27.63 31.02
N ALA A 222 -17.23 -28.93 30.92
CA ALA A 222 -16.62 -29.55 29.74
C ALA A 222 -17.63 -29.82 28.60
N ALA A 223 -18.95 -29.81 28.88
CA ALA A 223 -19.95 -30.20 27.89
C ALA A 223 -19.92 -29.37 26.61
N LEU A 224 -19.69 -28.05 26.70
CA LEU A 224 -19.61 -27.18 25.53
C LEU A 224 -18.39 -27.50 24.66
N SER A 225 -17.20 -27.62 25.28
CA SER A 225 -15.95 -27.85 24.57
C SER A 225 -15.88 -29.27 23.98
N GLU A 226 -16.33 -30.31 24.69
CA GLU A 226 -16.32 -31.69 24.19
C GLU A 226 -17.25 -31.91 22.99
N VAL A 227 -18.34 -31.15 22.88
CA VAL A 227 -19.28 -31.22 21.77
C VAL A 227 -18.83 -30.35 20.60
N PHE A 228 -18.43 -29.09 20.85
CA PHE A 228 -18.20 -28.12 19.79
C PHE A 228 -16.75 -27.95 19.36
N ASN A 229 -15.73 -28.31 20.16
CA ASN A 229 -14.34 -28.31 19.65
C ASN A 229 -14.15 -29.22 18.44
N PRO A 230 -14.67 -30.46 18.42
CA PRO A 230 -14.59 -31.29 17.22
C PRO A 230 -15.19 -30.59 16.00
N VAL A 231 -16.34 -29.93 16.16
CA VAL A 231 -17.01 -29.20 15.07
C VAL A 231 -16.15 -28.03 14.57
N LEU A 232 -15.53 -27.30 15.48
CA LEU A 232 -14.58 -26.22 15.16
C LEU A 232 -13.33 -26.79 14.48
N ASP A 233 -12.79 -27.91 14.93
CA ASP A 233 -11.63 -28.58 14.35
C ASP A 233 -11.92 -29.02 12.91
N SER A 234 -13.10 -29.60 12.66
CA SER A 234 -13.55 -29.96 11.32
C SER A 234 -13.73 -28.73 10.42
N CYS A 235 -14.35 -27.65 10.91
CA CYS A 235 -14.46 -26.40 10.15
C CYS A 235 -13.08 -25.89 9.72
N HIS A 236 -12.13 -25.87 10.64
CA HIS A 236 -10.76 -25.42 10.39
C HIS A 236 -10.01 -26.37 9.42
N ASN A 237 -10.06 -27.68 9.66
CA ASN A 237 -9.43 -28.68 8.80
C ASN A 237 -10.02 -28.69 7.38
N SER A 238 -11.34 -28.63 7.24
CA SER A 238 -11.98 -28.53 5.93
C SER A 238 -11.57 -27.27 5.20
N MET A 239 -11.49 -26.12 5.90
CA MET A 239 -11.09 -24.84 5.31
C MET A 239 -9.64 -24.84 4.82
N ARG A 240 -8.72 -25.52 5.52
CA ARG A 240 -7.29 -25.67 5.11
C ARG A 240 -7.10 -26.25 3.73
N HIS A 241 -8.06 -27.03 3.26
CA HIS A 241 -7.99 -27.72 1.97
C HIS A 241 -8.85 -27.03 0.88
N GLN A 242 -9.51 -25.92 1.20
CA GLN A 242 -10.28 -25.17 0.20
C GLN A 242 -9.39 -24.18 -0.54
N CYS A 243 -9.51 -24.16 -1.86
CA CYS A 243 -8.81 -23.21 -2.73
C CYS A 243 -9.76 -22.66 -3.80
N MET A 244 -9.71 -21.36 -4.06
CA MET A 244 -10.52 -20.72 -5.10
C MET A 244 -10.19 -21.23 -6.52
N ALA A 245 -8.99 -21.79 -6.73
CA ALA A 245 -8.60 -22.37 -8.01
C ALA A 245 -9.33 -23.70 -8.32
N ASP A 246 -9.78 -24.44 -7.30
CA ASP A 246 -10.50 -25.69 -7.49
C ASP A 246 -11.98 -25.47 -7.80
N ARG A 247 -12.27 -25.30 -9.09
CA ARG A 247 -13.64 -25.13 -9.60
C ARG A 247 -14.55 -26.32 -9.32
N LYS A 248 -14.02 -27.52 -9.10
CA LYS A 248 -14.84 -28.71 -8.83
C LYS A 248 -15.41 -28.65 -7.41
N ASN A 249 -14.71 -28.00 -6.50
CA ASN A 249 -15.07 -27.90 -5.09
C ASN A 249 -15.83 -26.62 -4.71
N ALA A 250 -16.09 -25.72 -5.67
CA ALA A 250 -16.66 -24.40 -5.41
C ALA A 250 -17.99 -24.40 -4.62
N ARG A 251 -18.82 -25.45 -4.78
CA ARG A 251 -20.08 -25.59 -4.03
C ARG A 251 -19.91 -25.93 -2.54
N TYR A 252 -18.76 -26.51 -2.17
CA TYR A 252 -18.46 -26.92 -0.81
C TYR A 252 -17.49 -25.97 -0.11
N ALA A 253 -16.70 -25.21 -0.87
CA ALA A 253 -15.64 -24.34 -0.35
C ALA A 253 -16.11 -23.34 0.73
N LEU A 254 -17.35 -22.84 0.65
CA LEU A 254 -17.92 -21.89 1.62
C LEU A 254 -18.73 -22.55 2.74
N MET A 255 -18.88 -23.88 2.74
CA MET A 255 -19.62 -24.58 3.79
C MET A 255 -18.97 -24.43 5.18
N PRO A 256 -17.64 -24.61 5.35
CA PRO A 256 -16.99 -24.39 6.65
C PRO A 256 -17.17 -22.95 7.15
N TYR A 257 -17.05 -21.97 6.25
CA TYR A 257 -17.27 -20.57 6.57
C TYR A 257 -18.71 -20.31 7.08
N THR A 258 -19.69 -20.86 6.38
CA THR A 258 -21.12 -20.68 6.71
C THR A 258 -21.48 -21.35 8.03
N LEU A 259 -20.93 -22.53 8.30
CA LEU A 259 -21.12 -23.26 9.55
C LEU A 259 -20.52 -22.49 10.73
N LEU A 260 -19.25 -22.08 10.62
CA LEU A 260 -18.58 -21.28 11.65
C LEU A 260 -19.36 -19.99 11.94
N ARG A 261 -19.77 -19.25 10.89
CA ARG A 261 -20.59 -18.03 11.01
C ARG A 261 -21.89 -18.27 11.76
N THR A 262 -22.56 -19.38 11.49
CA THR A 262 -23.81 -19.74 12.14
C THR A 262 -23.58 -19.99 13.63
N LEU A 263 -22.57 -20.79 13.98
CA LEU A 263 -22.27 -21.15 15.36
C LEU A 263 -21.86 -19.94 16.22
N ILE A 264 -20.91 -19.13 15.76
CA ILE A 264 -20.49 -17.90 16.49
C ILE A 264 -21.61 -16.84 16.51
N GLY A 265 -22.54 -16.93 15.55
CA GLY A 265 -23.72 -16.08 15.43
C GLY A 265 -24.77 -16.30 16.53
N ILE A 266 -24.74 -17.44 17.21
CA ILE A 266 -25.70 -17.80 18.26
C ILE A 266 -25.47 -16.94 19.51
N LYS A 267 -26.47 -16.12 19.83
CA LYS A 267 -26.46 -15.20 20.97
C LYS A 267 -27.53 -15.64 21.97
N LEU A 268 -27.13 -15.91 23.20
CA LEU A 268 -28.06 -16.28 24.29
C LEU A 268 -28.78 -15.06 24.86
N VAL A 269 -29.83 -15.28 25.66
CA VAL A 269 -30.59 -14.22 26.36
C VAL A 269 -29.68 -13.32 27.21
N SER A 270 -28.63 -13.88 27.79
CA SER A 270 -27.59 -13.15 28.55
C SER A 270 -26.72 -12.23 27.68
N SER A 271 -26.99 -12.14 26.37
CA SER A 271 -26.17 -11.50 25.36
C SER A 271 -24.77 -12.08 25.14
N ARG A 272 -24.43 -13.18 25.81
CA ARG A 272 -23.19 -13.94 25.57
C ARG A 272 -23.26 -14.71 24.26
N ARG A 273 -22.08 -14.99 23.68
CA ARG A 273 -21.90 -15.79 22.46
C ARG A 273 -20.97 -16.96 22.79
N PRO A 274 -21.49 -18.04 23.42
CA PRO A 274 -20.64 -19.07 24.02
C PRO A 274 -19.67 -19.74 23.05
N ILE A 275 -20.06 -19.94 21.79
CA ILE A 275 -19.15 -20.51 20.79
C ILE A 275 -18.05 -19.53 20.39
N ALA A 276 -18.34 -18.23 20.32
CA ALA A 276 -17.31 -17.23 20.08
C ALA A 276 -16.34 -17.14 21.27
N ASP A 277 -16.87 -17.19 22.50
CA ASP A 277 -16.09 -17.19 23.73
C ASP A 277 -15.20 -18.46 23.81
N LEU A 278 -15.77 -19.63 23.49
CA LEU A 278 -15.04 -20.90 23.39
C LEU A 278 -13.93 -20.80 22.34
N LEU A 279 -14.25 -20.30 21.14
CA LEU A 279 -13.29 -20.18 20.05
C LEU A 279 -12.07 -19.32 20.44
N VAL A 280 -12.31 -18.16 21.07
CA VAL A 280 -11.24 -17.25 21.50
C VAL A 280 -10.41 -17.82 22.66
N SER A 281 -11.00 -18.72 23.46
CA SER A 281 -10.31 -19.38 24.57
C SER A 281 -9.39 -20.54 24.18
N ARG A 282 -9.39 -20.97 22.91
CA ARG A 282 -8.55 -22.07 22.45
C ARG A 282 -7.10 -21.64 22.25
N ASP A 283 -6.18 -22.55 22.56
CA ASP A 283 -4.73 -22.33 22.42
C ASP A 283 -4.31 -22.07 20.96
N ASP A 284 -5.06 -22.61 19.98
CA ASP A 284 -4.80 -22.41 18.56
C ASP A 284 -5.44 -21.13 17.98
N PHE A 285 -6.17 -20.34 18.78
CA PHE A 285 -6.78 -19.09 18.29
C PHE A 285 -5.72 -18.01 18.04
N ILE A 286 -4.79 -17.85 18.98
CA ILE A 286 -3.59 -17.02 18.87
C ILE A 286 -2.42 -17.89 19.34
N PRO A 287 -1.81 -18.69 18.43
CA PRO A 287 -0.71 -19.57 18.80
C PRO A 287 0.57 -18.78 19.05
N ASP A 288 1.42 -19.27 19.95
CA ASP A 288 2.76 -18.76 20.14
C ASP A 288 3.63 -19.15 18.92
N ALA A 289 4.06 -18.16 18.15
CA ALA A 289 5.05 -18.38 17.08
C ALA A 289 6.45 -18.51 17.71
N THR A 290 7.21 -19.53 17.32
CA THR A 290 8.49 -19.88 17.96
C THR A 290 9.65 -19.97 16.97
N LEU A 291 9.35 -19.95 15.67
CA LEU A 291 10.35 -20.07 14.60
C LEU A 291 10.72 -18.70 14.05
N GLU A 292 11.88 -18.62 13.37
CA GLU A 292 12.31 -17.43 12.61
C GLU A 292 11.41 -17.06 11.40
N ILE A 293 10.23 -17.69 11.28
CA ILE A 293 9.23 -17.53 10.23
C ILE A 293 7.86 -17.13 10.80
N GLU A 294 7.87 -16.31 11.85
CA GLU A 294 6.72 -16.01 12.72
C GLU A 294 5.44 -15.66 11.92
N GLY A 295 5.53 -14.85 10.86
CA GLY A 295 4.37 -14.46 10.06
C GLY A 295 3.73 -15.63 9.31
N ARG A 296 4.54 -16.49 8.69
CA ARG A 296 4.04 -17.69 7.99
C ARG A 296 3.53 -18.73 8.99
N GLU A 297 4.28 -18.97 10.06
CA GLU A 297 3.89 -19.88 11.13
C GLU A 297 2.55 -19.47 11.72
N PHE A 298 2.39 -18.22 12.11
CA PHE A 298 1.13 -17.69 12.64
C PHE A 298 -0.03 -17.89 11.67
N SER A 299 0.13 -17.54 10.38
CA SER A 299 -0.94 -17.67 9.39
C SER A 299 -1.40 -19.11 9.16
N LYS A 300 -0.54 -20.10 9.42
CA LYS A 300 -0.87 -21.53 9.27
C LYS A 300 -1.43 -22.14 10.55
N LEU A 301 -0.88 -21.74 11.69
CA LEU A 301 -1.22 -22.33 12.98
C LEU A 301 -2.47 -21.70 13.59
N CYS A 302 -2.73 -20.41 13.33
CA CYS A 302 -3.88 -19.75 13.94
C CYS A 302 -5.19 -20.29 13.35
N TYR A 303 -6.20 -20.43 14.21
CA TYR A 303 -7.48 -21.03 13.84
C TYR A 303 -8.16 -20.31 12.67
N LEU A 304 -8.10 -18.97 12.65
CA LEU A 304 -8.67 -18.16 11.55
C LEU A 304 -7.75 -18.09 10.32
N GLY A 305 -6.54 -18.63 10.40
CA GLY A 305 -5.53 -18.69 9.35
C GLY A 305 -6.08 -19.11 7.99
N PRO A 306 -6.65 -20.33 7.88
CA PRO A 306 -7.21 -20.86 6.64
C PRO A 306 -8.39 -20.04 6.11
N PHE A 307 -9.17 -19.42 6.99
CA PHE A 307 -10.31 -18.60 6.59
C PHE A 307 -9.86 -17.29 5.95
N PHE A 308 -8.80 -16.67 6.48
CA PHE A 308 -8.17 -15.50 5.86
C PHE A 308 -7.36 -15.88 4.62
N ALA A 309 -6.75 -17.06 4.56
CA ALA A 309 -5.95 -17.52 3.43
C ALA A 309 -6.78 -17.90 2.18
N PHE A 310 -8.11 -17.99 2.28
CA PHE A 310 -8.98 -18.27 1.14
C PHE A 310 -9.09 -17.05 0.23
N SER A 311 -8.28 -17.04 -0.84
CA SER A 311 -8.11 -15.90 -1.73
C SER A 311 -7.85 -16.35 -3.17
N ILE A 312 -7.91 -15.39 -4.10
CA ILE A 312 -7.50 -15.57 -5.49
C ILE A 312 -5.98 -15.55 -5.64
N ALA A 313 -5.28 -14.90 -4.71
CA ALA A 313 -3.82 -14.92 -4.66
C ALA A 313 -3.35 -16.32 -4.25
N PRO A 314 -2.38 -16.91 -4.97
CA PRO A 314 -1.88 -18.23 -4.61
C PRO A 314 -1.29 -18.20 -3.21
N ASN A 315 -1.68 -19.15 -2.37
CA ASN A 315 -0.91 -19.41 -1.16
C ASN A 315 0.47 -19.90 -1.59
N VAL A 316 1.52 -19.39 -0.94
CA VAL A 316 2.94 -19.62 -1.32
C VAL A 316 3.27 -21.12 -1.52
N ASP A 317 2.49 -22.02 -0.92
CA ASP A 317 2.63 -23.47 -1.01
C ASP A 317 2.05 -24.15 -2.28
N GLU A 318 1.16 -23.53 -3.04
CA GLU A 318 0.41 -24.24 -4.09
C GLU A 318 1.22 -24.55 -5.36
N ARG A 319 2.51 -24.16 -5.45
CA ARG A 319 3.36 -24.48 -6.61
C ARG A 319 4.80 -24.90 -6.32
N TYR A 320 5.20 -25.07 -5.06
CA TYR A 320 6.53 -25.61 -4.75
C TYR A 320 6.51 -27.06 -4.25
N SER A 321 5.41 -27.52 -3.64
CA SER A 321 5.27 -28.89 -3.12
C SER A 321 5.09 -29.96 -4.20
N GLU A 322 4.53 -29.60 -5.37
CA GLU A 322 4.43 -30.51 -6.54
C GLU A 322 5.80 -30.90 -7.12
N PHE A 323 6.89 -30.23 -6.71
CA PHE A 323 8.27 -30.59 -7.06
C PHE A 323 9.01 -31.38 -5.97
N SER A 324 8.41 -31.58 -4.78
CA SER A 324 9.00 -32.43 -3.74
C SER A 324 9.19 -33.90 -4.16
N PRO A 325 8.30 -34.51 -4.97
CA PRO A 325 8.52 -35.86 -5.49
C PRO A 325 9.66 -35.97 -6.52
N PHE A 326 10.14 -34.84 -7.08
CA PHE A 326 11.30 -34.83 -8.00
C PHE A 326 12.65 -34.85 -7.29
N PHE A 327 12.67 -34.83 -5.95
CA PHE A 327 13.88 -34.96 -5.14
C PHE A 327 14.04 -36.34 -4.47
N GLU A 328 13.15 -37.29 -4.74
CA GLU A 328 13.41 -38.71 -4.48
C GLU A 328 14.07 -39.34 -5.71
N CYS A 329 15.39 -39.21 -5.79
CA CYS A 329 16.22 -40.09 -6.60
C CYS A 329 17.36 -40.57 -5.71
N ASP A 330 17.56 -41.89 -5.67
CA ASP A 330 18.49 -42.62 -4.79
C ASP A 330 19.98 -42.26 -4.92
N ASN A 331 20.33 -41.18 -5.64
CA ASN A 331 21.67 -40.59 -5.64
C ASN A 331 21.59 -39.06 -5.79
N PRO A 332 22.10 -38.27 -4.82
CA PRO A 332 22.11 -36.82 -4.92
C PRO A 332 23.18 -36.34 -5.94
N PRO A 333 22.88 -35.33 -6.78
CA PRO A 333 23.93 -34.59 -7.48
C PRO A 333 24.59 -33.58 -6.53
N GLU A 334 25.89 -33.34 -6.74
CA GLU A 334 26.74 -32.46 -5.93
C GLU A 334 26.13 -31.06 -5.75
N GLN A 335 26.16 -30.56 -4.50
CA GLN A 335 25.56 -29.30 -4.05
C GLN A 335 25.89 -28.07 -4.92
N VAL A 336 27.01 -28.09 -5.64
CA VAL A 336 27.52 -26.95 -6.43
C VAL A 336 26.65 -26.64 -7.66
N GLN A 337 25.93 -27.62 -8.23
CA GLN A 337 25.06 -27.36 -9.40
C GLN A 337 23.64 -26.89 -9.02
N LYS A 338 23.13 -27.27 -7.85
CA LYS A 338 21.83 -26.79 -7.34
C LYS A 338 21.89 -25.32 -6.91
N ALA A 339 23.03 -24.91 -6.37
CA ALA A 339 23.35 -23.55 -5.98
C ALA A 339 23.39 -22.62 -7.22
N MET A 340 24.10 -23.00 -8.28
CA MET A 340 24.31 -22.16 -9.48
C MET A 340 23.05 -21.83 -10.31
N LEU A 341 22.00 -22.65 -10.25
CA LEU A 341 20.77 -22.42 -11.02
C LEU A 341 19.70 -21.62 -10.25
N TYR A 342 19.83 -21.54 -8.92
CA TYR A 342 18.80 -20.98 -8.05
C TYR A 342 19.28 -19.76 -7.25
N GLU A 343 20.56 -19.72 -6.85
CA GLU A 343 21.13 -18.57 -6.12
C GLU A 343 21.14 -17.27 -6.91
N PRO A 344 21.41 -17.22 -8.23
CA PRO A 344 21.35 -15.95 -8.95
C PRO A 344 19.91 -15.39 -9.02
N TYR A 345 18.90 -16.27 -9.05
CA TYR A 345 17.49 -15.91 -9.07
C TYR A 345 16.98 -15.50 -7.68
N LEU A 346 17.37 -16.26 -6.64
CA LEU A 346 17.14 -15.90 -5.24
C LEU A 346 17.84 -14.58 -4.89
N ASN A 347 19.12 -14.39 -5.22
CA ASN A 347 19.86 -13.15 -4.93
C ASN A 347 19.34 -11.93 -5.71
N ALA A 348 18.81 -12.13 -6.93
CA ALA A 348 18.13 -11.07 -7.68
C ALA A 348 16.78 -10.65 -7.07
N VAL A 349 16.10 -11.56 -6.37
CA VAL A 349 14.84 -11.30 -5.65
C VAL A 349 15.10 -10.79 -4.22
N HIS A 350 16.15 -11.28 -3.55
CA HIS A 350 16.41 -11.05 -2.12
C HIS A 350 17.15 -9.76 -1.75
N SER A 351 17.70 -9.01 -2.71
CA SER A 351 18.48 -7.82 -2.34
C SER A 351 17.65 -6.67 -1.75
N VAL A 352 16.31 -6.68 -1.90
CA VAL A 352 15.39 -5.68 -1.27
C VAL A 352 14.01 -6.26 -0.89
N GLN A 353 13.64 -7.49 -1.27
CA GLN A 353 12.29 -8.04 -1.02
C GLN A 353 12.23 -8.94 0.23
N PRO A 354 11.11 -8.92 0.99
CA PRO A 354 10.92 -9.84 2.10
C PRO A 354 10.99 -11.29 1.62
N ASP A 355 11.61 -12.16 2.40
CA ASP A 355 11.62 -13.59 2.12
C ASP A 355 10.18 -14.14 2.21
N LEU A 356 9.56 -14.33 1.04
CA LEU A 356 8.19 -14.83 0.89
C LEU A 356 7.97 -16.19 1.58
N SER A 357 9.03 -16.93 1.88
CA SER A 357 8.96 -18.19 2.63
C SER A 357 8.79 -18.01 4.14
N LYS A 358 9.01 -16.80 4.67
CA LYS A 358 8.94 -16.48 6.11
C LYS A 358 7.72 -15.64 6.50
N VAL A 359 7.05 -15.02 5.53
CA VAL A 359 5.93 -14.09 5.75
C VAL A 359 4.58 -14.70 5.37
N SER A 360 3.49 -14.10 5.86
CA SER A 360 2.12 -14.47 5.47
C SER A 360 1.84 -14.12 4.01
N SER A 361 0.88 -14.81 3.38
CA SER A 361 0.51 -14.55 1.97
C SER A 361 -0.25 -13.22 1.79
N ASP A 362 -0.18 -12.62 0.60
CA ASP A 362 -0.95 -11.42 0.26
C ASP A 362 -2.46 -11.62 0.45
N GLY A 363 -2.96 -12.79 0.05
CA GLY A 363 -4.38 -13.14 0.20
C GLY A 363 -4.83 -13.11 1.66
N PHE A 364 -4.04 -13.70 2.56
CA PHE A 364 -4.27 -13.65 3.99
C PHE A 364 -4.28 -12.21 4.52
N MET A 365 -3.25 -11.43 4.21
CA MET A 365 -3.09 -10.08 4.74
C MET A 365 -4.13 -9.08 4.22
N ILE A 366 -4.53 -9.17 2.94
CA ILE A 366 -5.58 -8.31 2.38
C ILE A 366 -6.95 -8.67 2.96
N ASN A 367 -7.25 -9.97 3.16
CA ASN A 367 -8.50 -10.38 3.80
C ASN A 367 -8.55 -9.92 5.26
N PHE A 368 -7.44 -10.02 6.00
CA PHE A 368 -7.33 -9.48 7.35
C PHE A 368 -7.54 -7.96 7.37
N LEU A 369 -6.87 -7.22 6.49
CA LEU A 369 -7.07 -5.77 6.32
C LEU A 369 -8.53 -5.43 6.00
N SER A 370 -9.18 -6.21 5.14
CA SER A 370 -10.59 -6.03 4.83
C SER A 370 -11.46 -6.13 6.08
N VAL A 371 -11.19 -7.05 7.00
CA VAL A 371 -11.92 -7.11 8.29
C VAL A 371 -11.60 -5.90 9.17
N MET A 372 -10.33 -5.48 9.24
CA MET A 372 -9.93 -4.29 10.02
C MET A 372 -10.60 -3.00 9.51
N LEU A 373 -10.78 -2.87 8.19
CA LEU A 373 -11.51 -1.76 7.57
C LEU A 373 -13.02 -1.79 7.94
N ASP A 374 -13.63 -2.96 8.13
CA ASP A 374 -15.05 -3.07 8.54
C ASP A 374 -15.22 -2.69 10.01
N LEU A 375 -14.26 -3.10 10.85
CA LEU A 375 -14.26 -2.76 12.27
C LEU A 375 -14.09 -1.25 12.47
N VAL A 376 -13.21 -0.61 11.70
CA VAL A 376 -12.94 0.82 11.83
C VAL A 376 -14.03 1.71 11.21
N GLU A 377 -14.86 1.17 10.30
CA GLU A 377 -15.89 1.97 9.60
C GLU A 377 -16.82 2.73 10.55
N LYS A 378 -17.12 2.15 11.71
CA LYS A 378 -18.00 2.71 12.74
C LYS A 378 -17.26 3.58 13.77
N VAL A 379 -15.94 3.70 13.67
CA VAL A 379 -15.11 4.48 14.57
C VAL A 379 -15.13 5.94 14.12
N THR A 380 -15.49 6.83 15.06
CA THR A 380 -15.41 8.29 14.88
C THR A 380 -14.10 8.79 15.46
N LEU A 381 -13.42 9.71 14.79
CA LEU A 381 -12.11 10.23 15.24
C LEU A 381 -12.12 10.83 16.66
N GLU A 382 -13.25 11.37 17.12
CA GLU A 382 -13.43 11.87 18.50
C GLU A 382 -13.27 10.77 19.58
N LYS A 383 -13.46 9.50 19.21
CA LYS A 383 -13.30 8.35 20.11
C LYS A 383 -11.89 7.74 20.04
N VAL A 384 -11.01 8.28 19.19
CA VAL A 384 -9.64 7.82 19.02
C VAL A 384 -8.75 8.68 19.91
N HIS A 385 -8.08 8.04 20.88
CA HIS A 385 -7.16 8.74 21.76
C HIS A 385 -5.81 8.97 21.07
N THR A 386 -5.39 10.23 20.97
CA THR A 386 -4.16 10.64 20.24
C THR A 386 -2.86 10.14 20.88
N HIS A 387 -2.87 9.86 22.18
CA HIS A 387 -1.68 9.40 22.92
C HIS A 387 -1.53 7.86 22.98
N TYR A 388 -2.31 7.09 22.23
CA TYR A 388 -2.34 5.62 22.34
C TYR A 388 -0.97 4.95 22.17
N LEU A 389 -0.15 5.44 21.25
CA LEU A 389 1.18 4.86 20.97
C LEU A 389 2.14 4.90 22.17
N PHE A 390 1.90 5.78 23.14
CA PHE A 390 2.71 5.92 24.35
C PHE A 390 2.12 5.16 25.55
N HIS A 391 0.89 4.65 25.43
CA HIS A 391 0.20 3.95 26.50
C HIS A 391 0.87 2.61 26.82
N PRO A 392 1.04 2.21 28.10
CA PRO A 392 1.78 0.99 28.47
C PRO A 392 1.15 -0.32 27.96
N LYS A 393 -0.16 -0.31 27.67
CA LYS A 393 -0.89 -1.44 27.06
C LYS A 393 -1.01 -1.33 25.53
N CYS A 394 -0.25 -0.45 24.88
CA CYS A 394 -0.23 -0.35 23.43
C CYS A 394 0.23 -1.69 22.83
N ARG A 395 -0.51 -2.19 21.83
CA ARG A 395 -0.18 -3.47 21.15
C ARG A 395 0.76 -3.30 19.95
N ILE A 396 1.12 -2.07 19.60
CA ILE A 396 1.94 -1.76 18.44
C ILE A 396 3.37 -1.52 18.92
N SER A 397 4.32 -2.29 18.37
CA SER A 397 5.75 -2.07 18.62
C SER A 397 6.28 -0.99 17.69
N LEU A 398 7.00 -0.03 18.24
CA LEU A 398 7.59 1.09 17.50
C LEU A 398 9.12 1.12 17.54
N LYS A 399 9.77 0.01 17.92
CA LYS A 399 11.21 -0.04 18.28
C LYS A 399 12.14 0.44 17.15
N ASP A 400 11.86 0.06 15.91
CA ASP A 400 12.71 0.35 14.75
C ASP A 400 12.02 1.26 13.72
N GLU A 401 10.88 1.85 14.10
CA GLU A 401 10.05 2.64 13.20
C GLU A 401 10.48 4.11 13.20
N THR A 402 10.80 4.65 12.02
CA THR A 402 11.16 6.06 11.87
C THR A 402 9.98 6.98 12.21
N ARG A 403 10.27 8.18 12.70
CA ARG A 403 9.25 9.19 13.03
C ARG A 403 9.18 10.28 11.96
N LEU A 404 8.06 11.01 11.94
CA LEU A 404 7.87 12.13 11.03
C LEU A 404 8.96 13.20 11.17
N LYS A 405 9.38 13.50 12.41
CA LYS A 405 10.44 14.50 12.65
C LYS A 405 11.41 14.19 13.78
N LEU A 406 10.95 13.66 14.91
CA LEU A 406 11.81 13.41 16.07
C LEU A 406 12.78 12.25 15.80
N SER A 407 13.94 12.27 16.47
CA SER A 407 14.78 11.07 16.59
C SER A 407 14.09 10.01 17.46
N LEU A 408 14.58 8.76 17.39
CA LEU A 408 14.07 7.69 18.26
C LEU A 408 14.26 8.01 19.75
N GLU A 409 15.37 8.67 20.10
CA GLU A 409 15.69 9.10 21.46
C GLU A 409 14.76 10.22 21.93
N GLU A 410 14.58 11.26 21.11
CA GLU A 410 13.68 12.38 21.40
C GLU A 410 12.22 11.91 21.53
N ALA A 411 11.78 10.97 20.69
CA ALA A 411 10.45 10.39 20.78
C ALA A 411 10.27 9.58 22.07
N ALA A 412 11.29 8.84 22.52
CA ALA A 412 11.27 8.11 23.78
C ALA A 412 11.25 9.05 25.00
N GLU A 413 11.99 10.16 24.95
CA GLU A 413 11.94 11.20 25.98
C GLU A 413 10.59 11.88 26.03
N PHE A 414 10.04 12.27 24.88
CA PHE A 414 8.70 12.84 24.78
C PHE A 414 7.64 11.89 25.35
N GLY A 415 7.72 10.60 25.04
CA GLY A 415 6.80 9.59 25.58
C GLY A 415 6.74 9.54 27.11
N LYS A 416 7.81 9.92 27.82
CA LYS A 416 7.81 10.03 29.29
C LYS A 416 7.01 11.22 29.83
N THR A 417 6.76 12.23 28.99
CA THR A 417 6.03 13.46 29.35
C THR A 417 4.54 13.39 29.05
N VAL A 418 4.12 12.41 28.25
CA VAL A 418 2.74 12.26 27.79
C VAL A 418 1.87 11.67 28.90
N ASP A 419 0.68 12.24 29.11
CA ASP A 419 -0.32 11.64 29.99
C ASP A 419 -0.90 10.37 29.35
N VAL A 420 -0.61 9.24 30.00
CA VAL A 420 -1.05 7.89 29.63
C VAL A 420 -2.14 7.35 30.55
N ASN A 421 -2.66 8.17 31.47
CA ASN A 421 -3.66 7.76 32.44
C ASN A 421 -5.10 7.90 31.89
N PHE A 422 -5.41 7.10 30.87
CA PHE A 422 -6.74 7.04 30.27
C PHE A 422 -7.20 5.60 30.07
N ASP A 423 -8.52 5.39 30.11
CA ASP A 423 -9.11 4.08 29.83
C ASP A 423 -8.97 3.75 28.35
N LEU A 424 -8.23 2.67 28.07
CA LEU A 424 -8.06 2.17 26.71
C LEU A 424 -9.38 1.60 26.19
N LYS A 425 -9.86 2.14 25.07
CA LYS A 425 -11.12 1.72 24.43
C LYS A 425 -10.84 1.04 23.10
N PHE A 426 -11.64 0.01 22.80
CA PHE A 426 -11.55 -0.76 21.55
C PHE A 426 -11.52 0.10 20.26
N PRO A 427 -12.31 1.20 20.10
CA PRO A 427 -12.22 2.05 18.92
C PRO A 427 -10.83 2.66 18.68
N THR A 428 -10.10 3.00 19.76
CA THR A 428 -8.74 3.51 19.66
C THR A 428 -7.78 2.42 19.21
N GLU A 429 -7.80 1.25 19.87
CA GLU A 429 -6.97 0.10 19.46
C GLU A 429 -7.23 -0.28 18.00
N CYS A 430 -8.50 -0.39 17.62
CA CYS A 430 -8.90 -0.74 16.27
C CYS A 430 -8.37 0.23 15.22
N PHE A 431 -8.47 1.54 15.45
CA PHE A 431 -8.02 2.55 14.49
C PHE A 431 -6.52 2.45 14.20
N TYR A 432 -5.69 2.40 15.24
CA TYR A 432 -4.25 2.28 15.10
C TYR A 432 -3.81 0.91 14.57
N LEU A 433 -4.48 -0.19 14.96
CA LEU A 433 -4.20 -1.50 14.39
C LEU A 433 -4.57 -1.58 12.91
N THR A 434 -5.60 -0.84 12.45
CA THR A 434 -5.92 -0.73 11.02
C THR A 434 -4.83 0.03 10.25
N MET A 435 -4.23 1.08 10.83
CA MET A 435 -3.07 1.77 10.25
C MET A 435 -1.88 0.82 10.09
N GLN A 436 -1.61 0.00 11.12
CA GLN A 436 -0.56 -1.02 11.05
C GLN A 436 -0.88 -2.08 9.99
N ALA A 437 -2.11 -2.61 10.00
CA ALA A 437 -2.55 -3.62 9.05
C ALA A 437 -2.37 -3.13 7.61
N LEU A 438 -2.75 -1.88 7.33
CA LEU A 438 -2.59 -1.25 6.01
C LEU A 438 -1.14 -1.29 5.54
N HIS A 439 -0.20 -0.96 6.43
CA HIS A 439 1.23 -0.95 6.15
C HIS A 439 1.77 -2.33 5.74
N VAL A 440 1.41 -3.36 6.52
CA VAL A 440 1.94 -4.72 6.33
C VAL A 440 1.14 -5.55 5.31
N SER A 441 0.02 -5.04 4.81
CA SER A 441 -0.82 -5.72 3.82
C SER A 441 -0.80 -5.03 2.46
N PHE A 442 -1.53 -3.93 2.29
CA PHE A 442 -1.79 -3.32 0.99
C PHE A 442 -0.52 -2.75 0.38
N THR A 443 0.24 -1.98 1.17
CA THR A 443 1.52 -1.41 0.75
C THR A 443 2.52 -2.52 0.35
N SER A 444 2.63 -3.57 1.16
CA SER A 444 3.46 -4.74 0.85
C SER A 444 3.02 -5.47 -0.41
N SER A 445 1.71 -5.71 -0.60
CA SER A 445 1.17 -6.35 -1.81
C SER A 445 1.36 -5.50 -3.07
N CYS A 446 1.24 -4.17 -2.97
CA CYS A 446 1.55 -3.26 -4.08
C CYS A 446 3.04 -3.34 -4.46
N SER A 447 3.94 -3.40 -3.48
CA SER A 447 5.38 -3.57 -3.70
C SER A 447 5.71 -4.93 -4.31
N HIS A 448 5.06 -6.01 -3.84
CA HIS A 448 5.18 -7.33 -4.44
C HIS A 448 4.70 -7.34 -5.90
N MET A 449 3.56 -6.71 -6.20
CA MET A 449 3.06 -6.57 -7.58
C MET A 449 4.06 -5.82 -8.49
N LYS A 450 4.66 -4.73 -8.02
CA LYS A 450 5.73 -4.01 -8.75
C LYS A 450 6.92 -4.94 -9.01
N GLY A 451 7.34 -5.71 -7.99
CA GLY A 451 8.40 -6.71 -8.09
C GLY A 451 8.13 -7.78 -9.16
N LEU A 452 6.93 -8.36 -9.17
CA LEU A 452 6.52 -9.35 -10.18
C LEU A 452 6.50 -8.76 -11.60
N ARG A 453 6.03 -7.52 -11.78
CA ARG A 453 6.07 -6.84 -13.07
C ARG A 453 7.50 -6.64 -13.56
N ASN A 454 8.41 -6.22 -12.69
CA ASN A 454 9.83 -6.08 -13.03
C ASN A 454 10.46 -7.43 -13.41
N ALA A 455 10.15 -8.50 -12.66
CA ALA A 455 10.58 -9.85 -12.99
C ALA A 455 10.04 -10.32 -14.36
N LEU A 456 8.79 -9.97 -14.71
CA LEU A 456 8.24 -10.25 -16.05
C LEU A 456 9.03 -9.54 -17.15
N TYR A 457 9.36 -8.26 -16.98
CA TYR A 457 10.17 -7.54 -17.96
C TYR A 457 11.56 -8.19 -18.16
N GLN A 458 12.20 -8.61 -17.07
CA GLN A 458 13.50 -9.31 -17.12
C GLN A 458 13.38 -10.69 -17.81
N LEU A 459 12.34 -11.46 -17.48
CA LEU A 459 12.08 -12.76 -18.11
C LEU A 459 11.77 -12.62 -19.60
N ASP A 460 10.99 -11.61 -20.00
CA ASP A 460 10.71 -11.33 -21.42
C ASP A 460 11.97 -10.94 -22.19
N ALA A 461 12.88 -10.17 -21.57
CA ALA A 461 14.19 -9.85 -22.15
C ALA A 461 15.06 -11.12 -22.30
N SER A 462 15.14 -11.95 -21.26
CA SER A 462 15.89 -13.22 -21.29
C SER A 462 15.34 -14.20 -22.33
N LEU A 463 14.01 -14.32 -22.46
CA LEU A 463 13.40 -15.15 -23.51
C LEU A 463 13.71 -14.65 -24.91
N LYS A 464 13.79 -13.33 -25.10
CA LYS A 464 14.18 -12.74 -26.38
C LYS A 464 15.63 -13.08 -26.72
N GLU A 465 16.52 -13.02 -25.73
CA GLU A 465 17.93 -13.40 -25.87
C GLU A 465 18.10 -14.89 -26.18
N LEU A 466 17.46 -15.78 -25.42
CA LEU A 466 17.52 -17.23 -25.63
C LEU A 466 17.01 -17.61 -27.03
N ARG A 467 15.93 -16.97 -27.50
CA ARG A 467 15.42 -17.19 -28.87
C ARG A 467 16.42 -16.73 -29.93
N LEU A 468 17.11 -15.62 -29.69
CA LEU A 468 18.13 -15.10 -30.60
C LEU A 468 19.35 -16.02 -30.67
N GLN A 469 19.82 -16.52 -29.51
CA GLN A 469 20.91 -17.51 -29.44
C GLN A 469 20.54 -18.78 -30.22
N LEU A 470 19.31 -19.28 -30.08
CA LEU A 470 18.82 -20.47 -30.78
C LEU A 470 18.75 -20.29 -32.31
N GLN A 471 18.61 -19.05 -32.79
CA GLN A 471 18.63 -18.71 -34.22
C GLN A 471 20.04 -18.59 -34.82
N GLN A 472 21.10 -18.62 -34.01
CA GLN A 472 22.47 -18.51 -34.53
C GLN A 472 22.90 -19.78 -35.27
N LEU A 473 23.35 -19.60 -36.52
CA LEU A 473 23.87 -20.66 -37.39
C LEU A 473 25.28 -21.05 -36.92
N GLN A 474 25.40 -22.02 -36.01
CA GLN A 474 26.59 -22.86 -35.72
C GLN A 474 26.49 -23.68 -34.41
N LEU A 475 25.32 -23.76 -33.76
CA LEU A 475 25.17 -24.51 -32.51
C LEU A 475 25.32 -26.03 -32.69
N LEU A 476 26.08 -26.66 -31.79
CA LEU A 476 26.14 -28.13 -31.66
C LEU A 476 24.79 -28.67 -31.15
N LEU A 477 24.44 -29.91 -31.51
CA LEU A 477 23.15 -30.53 -31.14
C LEU A 477 22.88 -30.50 -29.62
N HIS A 478 23.91 -30.77 -28.81
CA HIS A 478 23.78 -30.75 -27.34
C HIS A 478 23.48 -29.34 -26.80
N GLN A 479 24.18 -28.32 -27.29
CA GLN A 479 23.97 -26.91 -26.92
C GLN A 479 22.56 -26.44 -27.34
N LYS A 480 22.11 -26.87 -28.52
CA LYS A 480 20.74 -26.58 -28.98
C LYS A 480 19.69 -27.19 -28.05
N LEU A 481 19.85 -28.45 -27.65
CA LEU A 481 18.92 -29.14 -26.74
C LEU A 481 18.87 -28.47 -25.36
N GLU A 482 20.04 -28.09 -24.82
CA GLU A 482 20.14 -27.38 -23.54
C GLU A 482 19.42 -26.02 -23.57
N LEU A 483 19.64 -25.24 -24.64
CA LEU A 483 18.94 -23.97 -24.85
C LEU A 483 17.42 -24.17 -25.04
N GLU A 484 16.98 -25.21 -25.74
CA GLU A 484 15.56 -25.56 -25.89
C GLU A 484 14.91 -25.91 -24.55
N MET A 485 15.60 -26.68 -23.69
CA MET A 485 15.13 -26.98 -22.33
C MET A 485 15.02 -25.71 -21.48
N ARG A 486 16.08 -24.89 -21.45
CA ARG A 486 16.09 -23.63 -20.70
C ARG A 486 15.01 -22.67 -21.17
N LEU A 487 14.76 -22.61 -22.48
CA LEU A 487 13.66 -21.84 -23.06
C LEU A 487 12.30 -22.34 -22.55
N LYS A 488 12.08 -23.65 -22.55
CA LYS A 488 10.84 -24.26 -22.05
C LYS A 488 10.61 -24.00 -20.57
N GLU A 489 11.65 -24.14 -19.75
CA GLU A 489 11.62 -23.84 -18.31
C GLU A 489 11.32 -22.36 -18.05
N THR A 490 12.03 -21.47 -18.73
CA THR A 490 11.83 -20.01 -18.60
C THR A 490 10.42 -19.61 -19.04
N MET A 491 9.87 -20.24 -20.09
CA MET A 491 8.47 -20.04 -20.50
C MET A 491 7.47 -20.51 -19.45
N ALA A 492 7.74 -21.63 -18.76
CA ALA A 492 6.91 -22.12 -17.66
C ALA A 492 6.94 -21.17 -16.45
N VAL A 493 8.14 -20.73 -16.05
CA VAL A 493 8.33 -19.71 -14.99
C VAL A 493 7.58 -18.43 -15.34
N ARG A 494 7.76 -17.91 -16.56
CA ARG A 494 7.03 -16.73 -17.03
C ARG A 494 5.51 -16.92 -16.92
N SER A 495 4.98 -18.06 -17.35
CA SER A 495 3.54 -18.35 -17.22
C SER A 495 3.08 -18.30 -15.76
N ASN A 496 3.91 -18.79 -14.84
CA ASN A 496 3.62 -18.73 -13.41
C ASN A 496 3.62 -17.31 -12.86
N VAL A 497 4.62 -16.50 -13.21
CA VAL A 497 4.73 -15.08 -12.79
C VAL A 497 3.60 -14.24 -13.37
N VAL A 498 3.19 -14.47 -14.64
CA VAL A 498 2.02 -13.80 -15.23
C VAL A 498 0.77 -14.09 -14.41
N ARG A 499 0.52 -15.36 -14.08
CA ARG A 499 -0.62 -15.75 -13.25
C ARG A 499 -0.57 -15.10 -11.86
N ALA A 500 0.59 -15.11 -11.19
CA ALA A 500 0.76 -14.48 -9.89
C ALA A 500 0.49 -12.97 -9.95
N THR A 501 1.03 -12.29 -10.97
CA THR A 501 0.79 -10.86 -11.22
C THR A 501 -0.69 -10.57 -11.38
N MET A 502 -1.40 -11.33 -12.22
CA MET A 502 -2.83 -11.15 -12.44
C MET A 502 -3.66 -11.36 -11.16
N CYS A 503 -3.29 -12.34 -10.32
CA CYS A 503 -4.02 -12.62 -9.09
C CYS A 503 -3.83 -11.51 -8.05
N ILE A 504 -2.60 -11.06 -7.82
CA ILE A 504 -2.31 -9.96 -6.89
C ILE A 504 -2.92 -8.67 -7.41
N GLU A 505 -2.80 -8.39 -8.72
CA GLU A 505 -3.42 -7.22 -9.34
C GLU A 505 -4.94 -7.23 -9.16
N ALA A 506 -5.61 -8.36 -9.38
CA ALA A 506 -7.05 -8.48 -9.15
C ALA A 506 -7.42 -8.21 -7.68
N LEU A 507 -6.59 -8.65 -6.73
CA LEU A 507 -6.80 -8.45 -5.30
C LEU A 507 -6.66 -6.98 -4.89
N VAL A 508 -5.57 -6.31 -5.29
CA VAL A 508 -5.30 -4.92 -4.89
C VAL A 508 -6.10 -3.89 -5.69
N THR A 509 -6.62 -4.27 -6.86
CA THR A 509 -7.47 -3.39 -7.69
C THR A 509 -8.96 -3.59 -7.46
N ASP A 510 -9.39 -4.39 -6.50
CA ASP A 510 -10.82 -4.55 -6.18
C ASP A 510 -11.45 -3.20 -5.80
N ASN A 511 -12.56 -2.84 -6.47
CA ASN A 511 -13.16 -1.52 -6.29
C ASN A 511 -13.71 -1.34 -4.87
N VAL A 512 -14.32 -2.37 -4.28
CA VAL A 512 -14.95 -2.28 -2.95
C VAL A 512 -13.87 -2.06 -1.89
N LEU A 513 -12.78 -2.82 -1.96
CA LEU A 513 -11.60 -2.62 -1.11
C LEU A 513 -11.04 -1.21 -1.28
N LEU A 514 -10.82 -0.75 -2.52
CA LEU A 514 -10.24 0.57 -2.81
C LEU A 514 -11.09 1.73 -2.29
N HIS A 515 -12.42 1.67 -2.41
CA HIS A 515 -13.30 2.70 -1.83
C HIS A 515 -13.20 2.74 -0.30
N ARG A 516 -13.11 1.58 0.36
CA ARG A 516 -12.99 1.47 1.83
C ARG A 516 -11.63 1.97 2.30
N LEU A 517 -10.57 1.61 1.58
CA LEU A 517 -9.21 2.13 1.78
C LEU A 517 -9.16 3.64 1.64
N LEU A 518 -9.75 4.20 0.57
CA LEU A 518 -9.77 5.64 0.35
C LEU A 518 -10.53 6.39 1.45
N ARG A 519 -11.65 5.83 1.91
CA ARG A 519 -12.41 6.38 3.05
C ARG A 519 -11.56 6.38 4.33
N PHE A 520 -10.86 5.29 4.62
CA PHE A 520 -9.97 5.22 5.77
C PHE A 520 -8.77 6.17 5.66
N CYS A 521 -8.14 6.25 4.48
CA CYS A 521 -7.06 7.20 4.18
C CYS A 521 -7.48 8.65 4.44
N SER A 522 -8.69 9.04 4.04
CA SER A 522 -9.24 10.37 4.40
C SER A 522 -9.34 10.59 5.92
N GLN A 523 -9.75 9.57 6.68
CA GLN A 523 -9.80 9.64 8.15
C GLN A 523 -8.40 9.70 8.77
N GLU A 524 -7.45 8.94 8.25
CA GLU A 524 -6.04 8.93 8.66
C GLU A 524 -5.37 10.29 8.42
N LEU A 525 -5.52 10.86 7.22
CA LEU A 525 -5.00 12.20 6.92
C LEU A 525 -5.66 13.27 7.79
N THR A 526 -6.99 13.20 8.01
CA THR A 526 -7.67 14.11 8.96
C THR A 526 -7.11 13.97 10.37
N PHE A 527 -6.87 12.73 10.83
CA PHE A 527 -6.32 12.46 12.14
C PHE A 527 -4.93 13.09 12.29
N LEU A 528 -4.03 12.89 11.31
CA LEU A 528 -2.70 13.48 11.30
C LEU A 528 -2.74 15.02 11.32
N VAL A 529 -3.64 15.64 10.53
CA VAL A 529 -3.82 17.10 10.55
C VAL A 529 -4.34 17.58 11.91
N LYS A 530 -5.25 16.83 12.56
CA LYS A 530 -5.75 17.15 13.91
C LYS A 530 -4.67 17.08 14.99
N LEU A 531 -3.62 16.29 14.80
CA LEU A 531 -2.44 16.31 15.69
C LEU A 531 -1.64 17.62 15.57
N ILE A 532 -1.69 18.29 14.41
CA ILE A 532 -1.08 19.60 14.18
C ILE A 532 -2.00 20.71 14.69
N ASN A 533 -3.28 20.65 14.33
CA ASN A 533 -4.30 21.62 14.71
C ASN A 533 -5.61 20.89 15.11
N PRO A 534 -5.89 20.75 16.42
CA PRO A 534 -7.07 20.02 16.92
C PRO A 534 -8.41 20.57 16.44
N GLU A 535 -8.48 21.86 16.09
CA GLU A 535 -9.72 22.53 15.67
C GLU A 535 -9.98 22.43 14.16
N PHE A 536 -9.13 21.74 13.40
CA PHE A 536 -9.31 21.54 11.96
C PHE A 536 -10.63 20.80 11.63
N PRO A 537 -11.45 21.25 10.64
CA PRO A 537 -11.26 22.40 9.73
C PRO A 537 -11.97 23.70 10.18
N LEU A 538 -12.47 23.76 11.42
CA LEU A 538 -13.40 24.79 11.88
C LEU A 538 -12.79 26.20 12.03
N ASN A 539 -11.46 26.35 11.96
CA ASN A 539 -10.76 27.62 12.17
C ASN A 539 -9.76 27.97 11.04
N ASN A 540 -9.89 29.19 10.49
CA ASN A 540 -8.92 29.86 9.60
C ASN A 540 -7.60 30.27 10.32
N GLN A 541 -7.25 29.64 11.45
CA GLN A 541 -5.99 29.94 12.14
C GLN A 541 -4.82 29.40 11.33
N LYS A 542 -3.75 30.20 11.24
CA LYS A 542 -2.51 29.78 10.58
C LYS A 542 -1.92 28.59 11.32
N PHE A 543 -1.53 27.55 10.57
CA PHE A 543 -0.79 26.42 11.11
C PHE A 543 0.49 26.89 11.84
N PRO A 544 0.91 26.19 12.91
CA PRO A 544 2.05 26.61 13.71
C PRO A 544 3.35 26.57 12.89
N GLN A 545 4.33 27.43 13.18
CA GLN A 545 5.60 27.40 12.42
C GLN A 545 6.36 26.08 12.62
N GLU A 546 6.28 25.52 13.83
CA GLU A 546 6.82 24.22 14.18
C GLU A 546 5.69 23.26 14.52
N ALA A 547 5.80 22.01 14.06
CA ALA A 547 4.80 20.99 14.35
C ALA A 547 4.87 20.56 15.83
N PRO A 548 3.72 20.31 16.48
CA PRO A 548 3.68 19.78 17.84
C PRO A 548 4.43 18.45 17.98
N ASN A 549 5.08 18.22 19.12
CA ASN A 549 5.82 16.99 19.38
C ASN A 549 4.96 15.73 19.22
N ILE A 550 3.66 15.80 19.52
CA ILE A 550 2.74 14.67 19.32
C ILE A 550 2.63 14.25 17.85
N PHE A 551 2.65 15.20 16.91
CA PHE A 551 2.70 14.91 15.47
C PHE A 551 4.10 14.42 15.08
N CYS A 552 5.14 15.13 15.50
CA CYS A 552 6.54 14.82 15.17
C CYS A 552 6.99 13.42 15.63
N ALA A 553 6.37 12.90 16.70
CA ALA A 553 6.63 11.57 17.28
C ALA A 553 5.83 10.44 16.62
N MET A 554 4.91 10.73 15.69
CA MET A 554 4.16 9.68 14.98
C MET A 554 5.08 8.93 14.00
N PRO A 555 4.82 7.64 13.74
CA PRO A 555 5.55 6.86 12.74
C PRO A 555 5.42 7.47 11.34
N GLN A 556 6.52 7.46 10.58
CA GLN A 556 6.55 7.99 9.22
C GLN A 556 5.54 7.27 8.31
N PHE A 557 5.40 5.94 8.46
CA PHE A 557 4.59 5.13 7.57
C PHE A 557 3.09 5.47 7.60
N PHE A 558 2.58 6.14 8.65
CA PHE A 558 1.19 6.60 8.71
C PHE A 558 0.88 7.56 7.55
N LEU A 559 1.76 8.52 7.29
CA LEU A 559 1.58 9.41 6.16
C LEU A 559 1.97 8.72 4.85
N GLU A 560 3.03 7.93 4.85
CA GLU A 560 3.56 7.27 3.65
C GLU A 560 2.52 6.34 3.00
N ASN A 561 1.87 5.47 3.78
CA ASN A 561 0.87 4.54 3.26
C ASN A 561 -0.32 5.27 2.62
N ALA A 562 -0.78 6.36 3.25
CA ALA A 562 -1.87 7.18 2.73
C ALA A 562 -1.49 7.80 1.38
N LEU A 563 -0.27 8.35 1.26
CA LEU A 563 0.24 8.93 0.01
C LEU A 563 0.44 7.86 -1.08
N GLU A 564 1.00 6.70 -0.74
CA GLU A 564 1.19 5.60 -1.69
C GLU A 564 -0.14 5.09 -2.25
N LEU A 565 -1.17 4.96 -1.42
CA LEU A 565 -2.52 4.61 -1.86
C LEU A 565 -3.07 5.65 -2.84
N LEU A 566 -2.91 6.95 -2.55
CA LEU A 566 -3.36 8.01 -3.45
C LEU A 566 -2.62 7.98 -4.79
N VAL A 567 -1.30 7.78 -4.78
CA VAL A 567 -0.50 7.61 -6.00
C VAL A 567 -0.96 6.37 -6.78
N PHE A 568 -1.21 5.26 -6.09
CA PHE A 568 -1.71 4.03 -6.69
C PHE A 568 -3.07 4.26 -7.38
N LEU A 569 -4.02 4.91 -6.71
CA LEU A 569 -5.34 5.25 -7.25
C LEU A 569 -5.22 6.18 -8.45
N LEU A 570 -4.45 7.26 -8.36
CA LEU A 570 -4.26 8.21 -9.46
C LEU A 570 -3.67 7.55 -10.72
N LYS A 571 -2.79 6.55 -10.56
CA LYS A 571 -2.19 5.80 -11.67
C LYS A 571 -3.10 4.72 -12.25
N SER A 572 -3.92 4.07 -11.42
CA SER A 572 -4.67 2.86 -11.81
C SER A 572 -6.17 3.09 -12.02
N LYS A 573 -6.82 3.79 -11.09
CA LYS A 573 -8.28 4.01 -11.03
C LYS A 573 -8.61 5.40 -10.49
N PRO A 574 -8.30 6.48 -11.24
CA PRO A 574 -8.56 7.84 -10.78
C PRO A 574 -10.06 8.11 -10.59
N GLU A 575 -10.97 7.34 -11.21
CA GLU A 575 -12.41 7.52 -11.06
C GLU A 575 -12.87 7.37 -9.61
N ILE A 576 -12.29 6.41 -8.87
CA ILE A 576 -12.62 6.15 -7.45
C ILE A 576 -12.37 7.39 -6.59
N LEU A 577 -11.29 8.12 -6.88
CA LEU A 577 -10.93 9.33 -6.16
C LEU A 577 -11.89 10.48 -6.50
N LEU A 578 -12.31 10.59 -7.76
CA LEU A 578 -13.22 11.63 -8.25
C LEU A 578 -14.67 11.44 -7.78
N GLU A 579 -15.12 10.19 -7.62
CA GLU A 579 -16.43 9.87 -7.05
C GLU A 579 -16.50 10.11 -5.54
N SER A 580 -15.34 10.12 -4.88
CA SER A 580 -15.26 10.31 -3.44
C SER A 580 -15.61 11.75 -3.03
N ARG A 581 -16.42 11.91 -1.98
CA ARG A 581 -16.72 13.21 -1.35
C ARG A 581 -15.73 13.54 -0.22
N ASN A 582 -14.49 13.07 -0.33
CA ASN A 582 -13.52 13.16 0.76
C ASN A 582 -12.78 14.50 0.75
N ASP A 583 -12.50 15.06 1.93
CA ASP A 583 -11.78 16.33 2.10
C ASP A 583 -10.25 16.17 2.00
N LEU A 584 -9.78 15.44 0.99
CA LEU A 584 -8.35 15.12 0.81
C LEU A 584 -7.50 16.34 0.44
N THR A 585 -8.09 17.27 -0.31
CA THR A 585 -7.40 18.44 -0.85
C THR A 585 -6.77 19.30 0.25
N GLU A 586 -7.53 19.64 1.28
CA GLU A 586 -7.06 20.54 2.33
C GLU A 586 -5.98 19.87 3.18
N GLN A 587 -6.15 18.58 3.49
CA GLN A 587 -5.18 17.80 4.25
C GLN A 587 -3.82 17.72 3.53
N LEU A 588 -3.82 17.41 2.22
CA LEU A 588 -2.61 17.37 1.40
C LEU A 588 -1.92 18.74 1.34
N LEU A 589 -2.69 19.82 1.26
CA LEU A 589 -2.15 21.18 1.27
C LEU A 589 -1.46 21.53 2.60
N VAL A 590 -1.95 21.05 3.74
CA VAL A 590 -1.27 21.24 5.04
C VAL A 590 0.14 20.67 4.98
N PHE A 591 0.32 19.48 4.43
CA PHE A 591 1.61 18.80 4.36
C PHE A 591 2.56 19.44 3.33
N VAL A 592 2.09 19.77 2.12
CA VAL A 592 2.95 20.44 1.10
C VAL A 592 3.33 21.85 1.53
N CYS A 593 2.41 22.60 2.14
CA CYS A 593 2.71 23.97 2.55
C CYS A 593 3.67 24.02 3.74
N ASN A 594 3.86 22.92 4.47
CA ASN A 594 4.68 22.84 5.67
C ASN A 594 5.68 21.68 5.64
N THR A 595 6.46 21.57 4.55
CA THR A 595 7.49 20.51 4.41
C THR A 595 8.53 20.50 5.55
N GLN A 596 8.72 21.61 6.28
CA GLN A 596 9.56 21.67 7.49
C GLN A 596 9.07 20.81 8.66
N TYR A 597 7.88 20.23 8.56
CA TYR A 597 7.36 19.28 9.54
C TYR A 597 7.94 17.87 9.39
N PHE A 598 8.67 17.60 8.31
CA PHE A 598 9.29 16.32 8.05
C PHE A 598 10.80 16.41 8.16
N ASN A 599 11.43 15.40 8.76
CA ASN A 599 12.89 15.26 8.72
C ASN A 599 13.34 14.58 7.41
N ASN A 600 12.56 13.61 6.93
CA ASN A 600 12.84 12.90 5.68
C ASN A 600 12.33 13.69 4.45
N PRO A 601 13.23 14.18 3.56
CA PRO A 601 12.82 14.94 2.37
C PRO A 601 12.05 14.10 1.34
N TYR A 602 12.24 12.77 1.34
CA TYR A 602 11.52 11.87 0.44
C TYR A 602 10.03 11.75 0.81
N LEU A 603 9.69 11.86 2.09
CA LEU A 603 8.28 11.89 2.50
C LEU A 603 7.58 13.16 1.99
N ALA A 604 8.25 14.32 2.10
CA ALA A 604 7.76 15.57 1.53
C ALA A 604 7.64 15.47 0.00
N ALA A 605 8.61 14.84 -0.67
CA ALA A 605 8.56 14.56 -2.10
C ALA A 605 7.36 13.69 -2.49
N ASN A 606 7.01 12.67 -1.71
CA ASN A 606 5.82 11.85 -1.95
C ASN A 606 4.52 12.69 -1.93
N VAL A 607 4.43 13.70 -1.05
CA VAL A 607 3.28 14.62 -1.06
C VAL A 607 3.28 15.46 -2.35
N VAL A 608 4.44 15.98 -2.76
CA VAL A 608 4.59 16.73 -4.02
C VAL A 608 4.25 15.86 -5.23
N ASP A 609 4.59 14.57 -5.20
CA ASP A 609 4.26 13.62 -6.28
C ASP A 609 2.75 13.40 -6.40
N VAL A 610 1.99 13.39 -5.30
CA VAL A 610 0.52 13.38 -5.37
C VAL A 610 0.01 14.65 -6.08
N LEU A 611 0.56 15.83 -5.76
CA LEU A 611 0.20 17.09 -6.43
C LEU A 611 0.59 17.10 -7.92
N PHE A 612 1.75 16.54 -8.25
CA PHE A 612 2.19 16.37 -9.62
C PHE A 612 1.24 15.45 -10.40
N MET A 613 0.79 14.34 -9.80
CA MET A 613 -0.10 13.38 -10.43
C MET A 613 -1.52 13.91 -10.68
N VAL A 614 -1.96 14.95 -9.96
CA VAL A 614 -3.27 15.59 -10.22
C VAL A 614 -3.17 16.70 -11.27
N CYS A 615 -1.98 17.17 -11.65
CA CYS A 615 -1.82 18.20 -12.66
C CYS A 615 -2.48 17.79 -13.99
N PRO A 616 -3.21 18.68 -14.69
CA PRO A 616 -3.98 18.32 -15.88
C PRO A 616 -3.11 17.82 -17.04
N SER A 617 -1.87 18.29 -17.13
CA SER A 617 -0.88 17.84 -18.13
C SER A 617 -0.37 16.42 -17.89
N VAL A 618 -0.50 15.91 -16.67
CA VAL A 618 -0.06 14.56 -16.25
C VAL A 618 -1.23 13.61 -16.24
N ASN A 619 -2.33 14.01 -15.61
CA ASN A 619 -3.54 13.19 -15.50
C ASN A 619 -4.79 14.05 -15.74
N PRO A 620 -5.28 14.09 -16.99
CA PRO A 620 -6.49 14.85 -17.33
C PRO A 620 -7.73 14.43 -16.54
N ALA A 621 -7.81 13.16 -16.11
CA ALA A 621 -8.95 12.67 -15.33
C ALA A 621 -9.01 13.35 -13.94
N ALA A 622 -7.88 13.68 -13.34
CA ALA A 622 -7.78 14.27 -12.01
C ALA A 622 -8.08 15.79 -11.95
N TYR A 623 -8.53 16.40 -13.05
CA TYR A 623 -8.71 17.86 -13.18
C TYR A 623 -9.58 18.48 -12.07
N GLN A 624 -10.62 17.79 -11.60
CA GLN A 624 -11.49 18.31 -10.53
C GLN A 624 -10.76 18.47 -9.20
N ILE A 625 -9.88 17.54 -8.86
CA ILE A 625 -9.08 17.59 -7.63
C ILE A 625 -8.05 18.69 -7.74
N HIS A 626 -7.38 18.80 -8.89
CA HIS A 626 -6.49 19.92 -9.17
C HIS A 626 -7.21 21.26 -9.03
N ARG A 627 -8.42 21.38 -9.59
CA ARG A 627 -9.26 22.58 -9.45
C ARG A 627 -9.61 22.87 -7.99
N SER A 628 -9.90 21.84 -7.18
CA SER A 628 -10.13 22.00 -5.75
C SER A 628 -8.89 22.54 -5.03
N ILE A 629 -7.71 22.00 -5.33
CA ILE A 629 -6.43 22.39 -4.74
C ILE A 629 -6.12 23.86 -5.03
N ILE A 630 -6.15 24.27 -6.30
CA ILE A 630 -5.78 25.64 -6.69
C ILE A 630 -6.77 26.70 -6.21
N ASN A 631 -8.01 26.34 -5.94
CA ASN A 631 -9.01 27.29 -5.43
C ASN A 631 -9.05 27.34 -3.90
N ASN A 632 -8.28 26.50 -3.22
CA ASN A 632 -8.22 26.50 -1.76
C ASN A 632 -7.45 27.74 -1.26
N PRO A 633 -7.97 28.48 -0.26
CA PRO A 633 -7.30 29.66 0.31
C PRO A 633 -5.86 29.39 0.78
N LEU A 634 -5.60 28.25 1.41
CA LEU A 634 -4.26 27.86 1.88
C LEU A 634 -3.28 27.74 0.71
N ALA A 635 -3.75 27.21 -0.43
CA ALA A 635 -2.94 27.07 -1.62
C ALA A 635 -2.61 28.43 -2.25
N ILE A 636 -3.60 29.33 -2.31
CA ILE A 636 -3.41 30.69 -2.84
C ILE A 636 -2.38 31.45 -2.00
N ASP A 637 -2.44 31.31 -0.68
CA ASP A 637 -1.55 32.04 0.23
C ASP A 637 -0.12 31.47 0.28
N SER A 638 0.03 30.14 0.30
CA SER A 638 1.30 29.50 0.72
C SER A 638 1.89 28.47 -0.23
N LEU A 639 1.14 27.90 -1.19
CA LEU A 639 1.63 26.78 -2.00
C LEU A 639 2.89 27.11 -2.81
N PHE A 640 2.86 28.21 -3.57
CA PHE A 640 3.99 28.60 -4.40
C PHE A 640 5.25 28.93 -3.56
N PRO A 641 5.17 29.80 -2.52
CA PRO A 641 6.31 30.03 -1.63
C PRO A 641 6.90 28.77 -0.99
N SER A 642 6.04 27.82 -0.58
CA SER A 642 6.50 26.57 0.04
C SER A 642 7.19 25.64 -0.95
N LEU A 643 6.69 25.53 -2.19
CA LEU A 643 7.34 24.77 -3.26
C LEU A 643 8.68 25.39 -3.68
N VAL A 644 8.77 26.73 -3.75
CA VAL A 644 10.04 27.44 -4.01
C VAL A 644 11.08 27.13 -2.93
N LYS A 645 10.67 27.15 -1.66
CA LYS A 645 11.55 26.77 -0.54
C LYS A 645 12.00 25.31 -0.66
N PHE A 646 11.06 24.39 -0.87
CA PHE A 646 11.36 22.96 -0.96
C PHE A 646 12.29 22.64 -2.15
N TYR A 647 12.09 23.26 -3.31
CA TYR A 647 12.98 23.13 -4.47
C TYR A 647 14.44 23.47 -4.13
N ALA A 648 14.64 24.53 -3.34
CA ALA A 648 15.96 24.99 -2.93
C ALA A 648 16.58 24.16 -1.80
N ASP A 649 15.77 23.55 -0.93
CA ASP A 649 16.25 22.78 0.22
C ASP A 649 16.65 21.34 -0.15
N VAL A 650 16.14 20.78 -1.26
CA VAL A 650 16.40 19.39 -1.73
C VAL A 650 17.80 19.20 -2.36
N GLU A 651 18.76 20.11 -2.14
CA GLU A 651 20.10 20.02 -2.75
C GLU A 651 20.97 18.89 -2.16
N THR A 652 20.79 18.55 -0.88
CA THR A 652 21.47 17.44 -0.18
C THR A 652 20.42 16.61 0.53
N THR A 653 20.13 15.40 0.03
CA THR A 653 19.15 14.50 0.66
C THR A 653 19.80 13.48 1.61
N GLY A 654 21.14 13.44 1.67
CA GLY A 654 21.92 12.59 2.57
C GLY A 654 21.96 11.12 2.16
N ALA A 655 21.37 10.75 1.02
CA ALA A 655 21.31 9.38 0.50
C ALA A 655 22.40 9.13 -0.55
N SER A 656 22.80 7.86 -0.75
CA SER A 656 23.80 7.51 -1.77
C SER A 656 23.37 7.81 -3.22
N SER A 657 22.06 7.92 -3.47
CA SER A 657 21.46 8.31 -4.77
C SER A 657 21.04 9.78 -4.85
N GLU A 658 21.37 10.60 -3.84
CA GLU A 658 20.85 11.97 -3.66
C GLU A 658 20.99 12.85 -4.90
N PHE A 659 22.07 12.65 -5.65
CA PHE A 659 22.40 13.46 -6.80
C PHE A 659 21.35 13.39 -7.92
N TYR A 660 20.77 12.23 -8.18
CA TYR A 660 19.78 12.05 -9.25
C TYR A 660 18.35 12.27 -8.78
N ASP A 661 18.06 11.94 -7.52
CA ASP A 661 16.71 12.04 -6.95
C ASP A 661 16.21 13.49 -6.92
N LYS A 662 17.09 14.45 -6.65
CA LYS A 662 16.73 15.88 -6.63
C LYS A 662 16.10 16.37 -7.93
N PHE A 663 16.60 15.89 -9.08
CA PHE A 663 16.08 16.31 -10.38
C PHE A 663 14.65 15.82 -10.62
N ASN A 664 14.33 14.61 -10.15
CA ASN A 664 12.96 14.07 -10.25
C ASN A 664 11.98 14.92 -9.42
N ILE A 665 12.36 15.25 -8.18
CA ILE A 665 11.54 16.10 -7.29
C ILE A 665 11.36 17.49 -7.90
N ARG A 666 12.44 18.10 -8.39
CA ARG A 666 12.43 19.42 -9.03
C ARG A 666 11.55 19.44 -10.28
N ARG A 667 11.55 18.36 -11.07
CA ARG A 667 10.64 18.19 -12.20
C ARG A 667 9.18 18.18 -11.78
N SER A 668 8.83 17.41 -10.76
CA SER A 668 7.48 17.37 -10.21
C SER A 668 7.02 18.79 -9.85
N ILE A 669 7.88 19.55 -9.17
CA ILE A 669 7.62 20.96 -8.82
C ILE A 669 7.47 21.86 -10.05
N GLN A 670 8.35 21.74 -11.06
CA GLN A 670 8.28 22.56 -12.28
C GLN A 670 6.98 22.33 -13.06
N VAL A 671 6.50 21.10 -13.14
CA VAL A 671 5.21 20.78 -13.77
C VAL A 671 4.05 21.39 -12.98
N ILE A 672 4.13 21.38 -11.64
CA ILE A 672 3.15 22.09 -10.79
C ILE A 672 3.21 23.60 -11.07
N PHE A 673 4.39 24.21 -11.14
CA PHE A 673 4.53 25.64 -11.47
C PHE A 673 3.93 25.99 -12.82
N ARG A 674 4.15 25.16 -13.84
CA ARG A 674 3.52 25.34 -15.16
C ARG A 674 1.99 25.32 -15.06
N SER A 675 1.45 24.36 -14.32
CA SER A 675 0.00 24.25 -14.08
C SER A 675 -0.56 25.48 -13.33
N LEU A 676 0.16 25.98 -12.33
CA LEU A 676 -0.21 27.20 -11.61
C LEU A 676 -0.13 28.44 -12.52
N TRP A 677 0.87 28.53 -13.40
CA TRP A 677 1.07 29.67 -14.29
C TRP A 677 -0.08 29.87 -15.29
N GLU A 678 -0.82 28.82 -15.63
CA GLU A 678 -2.03 28.90 -16.47
C GLU A 678 -3.17 29.68 -15.79
N SER A 679 -3.18 29.77 -14.45
CA SER A 679 -4.15 30.55 -13.70
C SER A 679 -3.70 32.00 -13.54
N ALA A 680 -4.55 32.94 -13.95
CA ALA A 680 -4.27 34.38 -13.82
C ALA A 680 -3.97 34.82 -12.37
N VAL A 681 -4.63 34.20 -11.38
CA VAL A 681 -4.42 34.49 -9.96
C VAL A 681 -3.02 34.07 -9.53
N TYR A 682 -2.62 32.82 -9.80
CA TYR A 682 -1.30 32.32 -9.44
C TYR A 682 -0.19 32.99 -10.24
N LYS A 683 -0.40 33.28 -11.53
CA LYS A 683 0.54 34.08 -12.33
C LYS A 683 0.85 35.41 -11.63
N SER A 684 -0.17 36.12 -11.14
CA SER A 684 0.04 37.37 -10.39
C SER A 684 0.80 37.17 -9.08
N ILE A 685 0.53 36.08 -8.35
CA ILE A 685 1.21 35.74 -7.09
C ILE A 685 2.68 35.43 -7.34
N MET A 686 2.99 34.62 -8.36
CA MET A 686 4.34 34.24 -8.74
C MET A 686 5.16 35.46 -9.19
N ILE A 687 4.59 36.34 -10.01
CA ILE A 687 5.22 37.61 -10.43
C ILE A 687 5.50 38.50 -9.21
N ASN A 688 4.51 38.70 -8.34
CA ASN A 688 4.68 39.52 -7.14
C ASN A 688 5.71 38.94 -6.17
N TYR A 689 5.77 37.60 -6.05
CA TYR A 689 6.76 36.92 -5.24
C TYR A 689 8.18 37.07 -5.83
N ALA A 690 8.32 36.93 -7.14
CA ALA A 690 9.59 37.13 -7.84
C ALA A 690 10.09 38.57 -7.68
N ARG A 691 9.24 39.58 -7.92
CA ARG A 691 9.57 41.01 -7.80
C ARG A 691 10.02 41.46 -6.41
N LYS A 692 9.63 40.75 -5.36
CA LYS A 692 10.12 41.02 -3.99
C LYS A 692 11.63 40.72 -3.84
N CYS A 693 12.22 39.96 -4.77
CA CYS A 693 13.64 39.59 -4.75
C CYS A 693 14.10 39.04 -3.39
N SER A 694 13.25 38.24 -2.74
CA SER A 694 13.58 37.71 -1.42
C SER A 694 14.81 36.79 -1.50
N PRO A 695 15.64 36.68 -0.45
CA PRO A 695 16.80 35.77 -0.44
C PRO A 695 16.42 34.32 -0.79
N LYS A 696 15.23 33.87 -0.38
CA LYS A 696 14.69 32.55 -0.72
C LYS A 696 14.45 32.38 -2.22
N PHE A 697 13.90 33.40 -2.88
CA PHE A 697 13.68 33.37 -4.33
C PHE A 697 15.01 33.41 -5.10
N ILE A 698 15.96 34.24 -4.66
CA ILE A 698 17.30 34.32 -5.25
C ILE A 698 18.00 32.95 -5.16
N ARG A 699 17.97 32.30 -4.00
CA ARG A 699 18.50 30.95 -3.82
C ARG A 699 17.82 29.94 -4.74
N PHE A 700 16.50 29.98 -4.87
CA PHE A 700 15.76 29.12 -5.79
C PHE A 700 16.23 29.27 -7.24
N ILE A 701 16.27 30.51 -7.77
CA ILE A 701 16.74 30.75 -9.14
C ILE A 701 18.19 30.31 -9.31
N ASN A 702 19.03 30.52 -8.30
CA ASN A 702 20.40 30.03 -8.32
C ASN A 702 20.50 28.50 -8.50
N MET A 703 19.63 27.74 -7.83
CA MET A 703 19.56 26.27 -8.01
C MET A 703 19.11 25.91 -9.43
N VAL A 704 18.12 26.63 -9.97
CA VAL A 704 17.64 26.44 -11.36
C VAL A 704 18.76 26.72 -12.37
N ILE A 705 19.59 27.75 -12.16
CA ILE A 705 20.76 28.06 -13.00
C ILE A 705 21.75 26.89 -12.98
N ASN A 706 22.13 26.41 -11.79
CA ASN A 706 23.07 25.29 -11.64
C ASN A 706 22.56 24.02 -12.35
N ASP A 707 21.27 23.70 -12.18
CA ASP A 707 20.64 22.54 -12.80
C ASP A 707 20.64 22.63 -14.32
N THR A 708 20.36 23.81 -14.87
CA THR A 708 20.33 24.01 -16.33
C THR A 708 21.70 23.75 -16.95
N THR A 709 22.76 24.29 -16.35
CA THR A 709 24.13 24.05 -16.81
C THR A 709 24.48 22.56 -16.77
N TYR A 710 24.23 21.91 -15.63
CA TYR A 710 24.56 20.50 -15.45
C TYR A 710 23.79 19.58 -16.41
N LEU A 711 22.47 19.77 -16.53
CA LEU A 711 21.60 18.92 -17.33
C LEU A 711 21.94 19.02 -18.82
N LEU A 712 22.26 20.21 -19.33
CA LEU A 712 22.63 20.35 -20.75
C LEU A 712 24.00 19.72 -21.04
N ASP A 713 24.97 19.89 -20.13
CA ASP A 713 26.30 19.29 -20.27
C ASP A 713 26.25 17.76 -20.32
N GLU A 714 25.61 17.15 -19.32
CA GLU A 714 25.46 15.68 -19.28
C GLU A 714 24.69 15.14 -20.47
N SER A 715 23.65 15.87 -20.90
CA SER A 715 22.88 15.49 -22.09
C SER A 715 23.76 15.48 -23.35
N LEU A 716 24.56 16.52 -23.57
CA LEU A 716 25.46 16.62 -24.72
C LEU A 716 26.59 15.59 -24.66
N LEU A 717 27.17 15.35 -23.48
CA LEU A 717 28.19 14.31 -23.27
C LEU A 717 27.64 12.92 -23.58
N ALA A 718 26.43 12.61 -23.11
CA ALA A 718 25.78 11.33 -23.37
C ALA A 718 25.40 11.17 -24.85
N LEU A 719 24.87 12.22 -25.49
CA LEU A 719 24.60 12.18 -26.94
C LEU A 719 25.87 11.97 -27.74
N LYS A 720 26.98 12.64 -27.37
CA LYS A 720 28.29 12.43 -28.02
C LYS A 720 28.76 11.00 -27.88
N LYS A 721 28.68 10.45 -26.66
CA LYS A 721 29.03 9.05 -26.40
C LYS A 721 28.18 8.08 -27.23
N ILE A 722 26.87 8.34 -27.36
CA ILE A 722 25.98 7.57 -28.24
C ILE A 722 26.44 7.68 -29.69
N HIS A 723 26.70 8.88 -30.18
CA HIS A 723 27.16 9.12 -31.55
C HIS A 723 28.49 8.41 -31.85
N ASP A 724 29.48 8.54 -30.97
CA ASP A 724 30.81 7.97 -31.15
C ASP A 724 30.75 6.43 -31.18
N ILE A 725 29.99 5.81 -30.28
CA ILE A 725 29.85 4.34 -30.25
C ILE A 725 29.02 3.84 -31.43
N GLU A 726 27.88 4.46 -31.76
CA GLU A 726 27.06 4.05 -32.92
C GLU A 726 27.83 4.20 -34.24
N THR A 727 28.68 5.22 -34.36
CA THR A 727 29.54 5.41 -35.53
C THR A 727 30.65 4.35 -35.57
N LEU A 728 31.28 4.03 -34.43
CA LEU A 728 32.29 2.98 -34.35
C LEU A 728 31.71 1.62 -34.76
N MET A 729 30.49 1.29 -34.34
CA MET A 729 29.79 0.05 -34.69
C MET A 729 29.61 -0.16 -36.21
N GLU A 730 29.68 0.91 -37.00
CA GLU A 730 29.53 0.86 -38.46
C GLU A 730 30.86 0.70 -39.21
N THR A 731 31.96 0.83 -38.49
CA THR A 731 33.30 0.68 -39.07
C THR A 731 33.76 -0.77 -39.05
N SER A 732 34.65 -1.11 -39.98
CA SER A 732 35.32 -2.42 -40.02
C SER A 732 36.23 -2.67 -38.81
N GLU A 733 36.47 -1.66 -37.96
CA GLU A 733 37.25 -1.78 -36.72
C GLU A 733 36.43 -2.44 -35.60
N TRP A 734 35.11 -2.26 -35.60
CA TRP A 734 34.21 -2.90 -34.63
C TRP A 734 34.19 -4.42 -34.76
N GLU A 735 34.20 -4.93 -35.99
CA GLU A 735 34.25 -6.39 -36.24
C GLU A 735 35.57 -7.02 -35.79
N LYS A 736 36.65 -6.23 -35.72
CA LYS A 736 37.99 -6.68 -35.30
C LYS A 736 38.19 -6.60 -33.79
N MET A 737 37.32 -5.92 -33.04
CA MET A 737 37.39 -5.86 -31.58
C MET A 737 37.11 -7.23 -30.93
N ASN A 738 37.75 -7.47 -29.79
CA ASN A 738 37.48 -8.64 -28.97
C ASN A 738 36.03 -8.60 -28.43
N PHE A 739 35.56 -9.71 -27.86
CA PHE A 739 34.18 -9.81 -27.37
C PHE A 739 33.94 -8.97 -26.11
N GLU A 740 34.91 -8.93 -25.18
CA GLU A 740 34.79 -8.19 -23.91
C GLU A 740 34.69 -6.67 -24.12
N ASP A 741 35.52 -6.09 -24.99
CA ASP A 741 35.50 -4.66 -25.30
C ASP A 741 34.19 -4.25 -26.00
N ARG A 742 33.66 -5.12 -26.87
CA ARG A 742 32.34 -4.91 -27.49
C ARG A 742 31.23 -4.92 -26.45
N GLN A 743 31.22 -5.90 -25.56
CA GLN A 743 30.22 -5.98 -24.49
C GLN A 743 30.29 -4.77 -23.55
N MET A 744 31.49 -4.31 -23.20
CA MET A 744 31.68 -3.11 -22.39
C MET A 744 31.15 -1.84 -23.10
N LYS A 745 31.43 -1.68 -24.40
CA LYS A 745 30.96 -0.54 -25.21
C LYS A 745 29.44 -0.55 -25.40
N GLU A 746 28.85 -1.72 -25.64
CA GLU A 746 27.40 -1.89 -25.73
C GLU A 746 26.70 -1.58 -24.41
N GLY A 747 27.22 -2.06 -23.28
CA GLY A 747 26.71 -1.68 -21.95
C GLY A 747 26.79 -0.17 -21.71
N SER A 748 27.91 0.44 -22.07
CA SER A 748 28.11 1.89 -21.97
C SER A 748 27.15 2.71 -22.86
N LEU A 749 26.77 2.16 -24.01
CA LEU A 749 25.80 2.74 -24.93
C LEU A 749 24.39 2.68 -24.36
N ASP A 750 24.00 1.54 -23.79
CA ASP A 750 22.69 1.37 -23.16
C ASP A 750 22.53 2.26 -21.92
N ASP A 751 23.59 2.42 -21.12
CA ASP A 751 23.62 3.38 -20.00
C ASP A 751 23.37 4.82 -20.48
N ALA A 752 24.10 5.25 -21.51
CA ALA A 752 23.94 6.59 -22.08
C ALA A 752 22.52 6.80 -22.64
N LYS A 753 21.97 5.80 -23.33
CA LYS A 753 20.60 5.85 -23.89
C LYS A 753 19.53 5.95 -22.80
N ARG A 754 19.72 5.30 -21.66
CA ARG A 754 18.76 5.35 -20.54
C ARG A 754 18.71 6.72 -19.88
N GLY A 755 19.86 7.35 -19.64
CA GLY A 755 19.94 8.65 -18.93
C GLY A 755 19.55 9.85 -19.78
N VAL A 756 20.03 9.90 -21.04
CA VAL A 756 19.98 11.13 -21.87
C VAL A 756 18.57 11.69 -22.08
N ARG A 757 17.57 10.83 -22.24
CA ARG A 757 16.18 11.27 -22.46
C ARG A 757 15.63 12.00 -21.22
N SER A 758 15.95 11.50 -20.03
CA SER A 758 15.49 12.12 -18.78
C SER A 758 16.11 13.52 -18.61
N TRP A 759 17.42 13.63 -18.79
CA TRP A 759 18.14 14.90 -18.66
C TRP A 759 17.69 15.95 -19.66
N LEU A 760 17.37 15.55 -20.89
CA LEU A 760 16.87 16.47 -21.92
C LEU A 760 15.47 17.01 -21.60
N ILE A 761 14.57 16.16 -21.11
CA ILE A 761 13.23 16.60 -20.68
C ILE A 761 13.37 17.60 -19.51
N LEU A 762 14.20 17.26 -18.53
CA LEU A 762 14.48 18.13 -17.38
C LEU A 762 15.09 19.47 -17.80
N GLY A 763 16.11 19.46 -18.66
CA GLY A 763 16.78 20.66 -19.14
C GLY A 763 15.82 21.57 -19.90
N ARG A 764 14.97 20.99 -20.75
CA ARG A 764 13.93 21.73 -21.48
C ARG A 764 12.91 22.38 -20.53
N ASP A 765 12.37 21.61 -19.58
CA ASP A 765 11.37 22.09 -18.60
C ASP A 765 11.97 23.20 -17.70
N THR A 766 13.26 23.08 -17.37
CA THR A 766 14.02 24.07 -16.60
C THR A 766 14.27 25.36 -17.41
N LEU A 767 14.56 25.27 -18.71
CA LEU A 767 14.66 26.45 -19.58
C LEU A 767 13.29 27.13 -19.78
N ASP A 768 12.22 26.36 -19.91
CA ASP A 768 10.84 26.89 -20.00
C ASP A 768 10.53 27.79 -18.78
N LEU A 769 10.95 27.41 -17.58
CA LEU A 769 10.83 28.21 -16.35
C LEU A 769 11.44 29.62 -16.51
N PHE A 770 12.64 29.72 -17.07
CA PHE A 770 13.28 31.01 -17.32
C PHE A 770 12.52 31.84 -18.35
N THR A 771 12.00 31.23 -19.42
CA THR A 771 11.33 31.98 -20.50
C THR A 771 10.15 32.79 -19.98
N TYR A 772 9.29 32.23 -19.12
CA TYR A 772 8.13 32.96 -18.63
C TYR A 772 8.43 33.87 -17.44
N PHE A 773 9.36 33.50 -16.55
CA PHE A 773 9.73 34.40 -15.44
C PHE A 773 10.46 35.64 -15.94
N THR A 774 11.37 35.50 -16.90
CA THR A 774 12.08 36.66 -17.46
C THR A 774 11.16 37.55 -18.29
N ALA A 775 10.14 37.00 -18.94
CA ALA A 775 9.16 37.78 -19.71
C ALA A 775 8.28 38.66 -18.81
N ASP A 776 7.75 38.12 -17.70
CA ASP A 776 6.76 38.81 -16.87
C ASP A 776 7.33 39.43 -15.57
N ALA A 777 8.52 39.01 -15.13
CA ALA A 777 9.22 39.50 -13.94
C ALA A 777 10.75 39.58 -14.18
N PRO A 778 11.25 40.47 -15.05
CA PRO A 778 12.67 40.59 -15.38
C PRO A 778 13.54 41.16 -14.25
N GLU A 779 12.95 41.88 -13.28
CA GLU A 779 13.67 42.66 -12.27
C GLU A 779 14.68 41.86 -11.43
N PRO A 780 14.37 40.62 -10.96
CA PRO A 780 15.33 39.81 -10.19
C PRO A 780 16.56 39.43 -11.01
N PHE A 781 16.40 39.20 -12.31
CA PHE A 781 17.45 38.78 -13.24
C PHE A 781 18.31 39.94 -13.72
N LEU A 782 17.90 41.19 -13.44
CA LEU A 782 18.71 42.39 -13.63
C LEU A 782 19.46 42.79 -12.34
N GLY A 783 19.30 42.03 -11.26
CA GLY A 783 20.08 42.20 -10.03
C GLY A 783 21.51 41.67 -10.17
N GLN A 784 22.46 42.25 -9.43
CA GLN A 784 23.89 41.91 -9.54
C GLN A 784 24.19 40.44 -9.25
N MET A 785 23.47 39.82 -8.31
CA MET A 785 23.69 38.42 -7.91
C MET A 785 23.23 37.40 -8.97
N LEU A 786 22.06 37.63 -9.57
CA LEU A 786 21.46 36.68 -10.52
C LEU A 786 21.80 37.01 -11.97
N GLY A 787 21.93 38.28 -12.32
CA GLY A 787 22.11 38.72 -13.70
C GLY A 787 23.41 38.26 -14.30
N GLU A 788 24.52 38.37 -13.57
CA GLU A 788 25.81 37.84 -14.02
C GLU A 788 25.79 36.32 -14.16
N ARG A 789 25.30 35.59 -13.15
CA ARG A 789 25.25 34.13 -13.19
C ARG A 789 24.35 33.61 -14.32
N LEU A 790 23.23 34.29 -14.56
CA LEU A 790 22.34 33.94 -15.65
C LEU A 790 23.02 34.23 -16.99
N ALA A 791 23.67 35.38 -17.15
CA ALA A 791 24.44 35.69 -18.36
C ALA A 791 25.52 34.64 -18.64
N SER A 792 26.35 34.31 -17.64
CA SER A 792 27.36 33.23 -17.75
C SER A 792 26.75 31.89 -18.15
N MET A 793 25.62 31.51 -17.55
CA MET A 793 24.93 30.26 -17.89
C MET A 793 24.41 30.28 -19.32
N LEU A 794 23.80 31.38 -19.77
CA LEU A 794 23.29 31.50 -21.13
C LEU A 794 24.42 31.51 -22.15
N ASP A 795 25.50 32.25 -21.91
CA ASP A 795 26.67 32.34 -22.79
C ASP A 795 27.34 30.96 -22.92
N TYR A 796 27.47 30.25 -21.80
CA TYR A 796 27.95 28.89 -21.78
C TYR A 796 27.08 27.94 -22.61
N ASN A 797 25.76 27.93 -22.40
CA ASN A 797 24.86 27.04 -23.14
C ASN A 797 24.76 27.42 -24.62
N LEU A 798 24.83 28.72 -24.95
CA LEU A 798 24.94 29.22 -26.32
C LEU A 798 26.22 28.69 -26.98
N SER A 799 27.34 28.68 -26.26
CA SER A 799 28.62 28.13 -26.74
C SER A 799 28.53 26.63 -27.02
N GLN A 800 27.83 25.87 -26.17
CA GLN A 800 27.67 24.43 -26.38
C GLN A 800 26.82 24.13 -27.62
N LEU A 801 25.71 24.87 -27.82
CA LEU A 801 24.79 24.65 -28.94
C LEU A 801 25.28 25.19 -30.28
N CYS A 802 25.94 26.35 -30.30
CA CYS A 802 26.46 26.96 -31.53
C CYS A 802 27.90 26.53 -31.85
N GLY A 803 28.62 25.97 -30.88
CA GLY A 803 29.99 25.50 -31.05
C GLY A 803 30.15 24.19 -31.84
N PRO A 804 31.40 23.75 -32.07
CA PRO A 804 31.69 22.52 -32.82
C PRO A 804 31.12 21.28 -32.14
N LYS A 805 31.09 21.26 -30.80
CA LYS A 805 30.59 20.13 -30.00
C LYS A 805 29.17 19.69 -30.37
N CYS A 806 28.24 20.63 -30.59
CA CYS A 806 26.88 20.31 -31.01
C CYS A 806 26.74 20.25 -32.55
N THR A 807 27.54 21.02 -33.29
CA THR A 807 27.45 21.05 -34.77
C THR A 807 27.87 19.72 -35.40
N GLU A 808 28.84 19.04 -34.81
CA GLU A 808 29.36 17.74 -35.28
C GLU A 808 28.48 16.56 -34.83
N LEU A 809 27.63 16.79 -33.84
CA LEU A 809 26.82 15.76 -33.20
C LEU A 809 25.62 15.35 -34.07
N LYS A 810 25.74 14.23 -34.79
CA LYS A 810 24.67 13.67 -35.63
C LYS A 810 24.12 12.38 -35.07
N VAL A 811 23.15 12.50 -34.17
CA VAL A 811 22.44 11.34 -33.60
C VAL A 811 21.28 10.94 -34.51
N ARG A 812 21.19 9.66 -34.86
CA ARG A 812 20.08 9.13 -35.67
C ARG A 812 18.77 9.21 -34.91
N ASP A 813 17.74 9.74 -35.58
CA ASP A 813 16.37 9.83 -35.06
C ASP A 813 16.32 10.47 -33.64
N ALA A 814 17.14 11.50 -33.43
CA ALA A 814 17.39 12.08 -32.11
C ALA A 814 16.13 12.65 -31.43
N ILE A 815 15.20 13.22 -32.21
CA ILE A 815 13.95 13.79 -31.71
C ILE A 815 13.04 12.67 -31.16
N HIS A 816 12.79 11.61 -31.93
CA HIS A 816 11.86 10.55 -31.50
C HIS A 816 12.48 9.64 -30.43
N ARG A 817 13.78 9.35 -30.52
CA ARG A 817 14.48 8.50 -29.54
C ARG A 817 14.72 9.21 -28.21
N PHE A 818 15.14 10.48 -28.25
CA PHE A 818 15.68 11.17 -27.08
C PHE A 818 15.08 12.55 -26.81
N THR A 819 14.09 13.00 -27.60
CA THR A 819 13.52 14.35 -27.52
C THR A 819 14.56 15.47 -27.70
N TRP A 820 15.65 15.19 -28.43
CA TRP A 820 16.70 16.15 -28.72
C TRP A 820 16.32 17.07 -29.89
N ASP A 821 15.95 18.31 -29.57
CA ASP A 821 15.72 19.37 -30.55
C ASP A 821 16.62 20.59 -30.22
N PRO A 822 17.83 20.67 -30.80
CA PRO A 822 18.77 21.75 -30.52
C PRO A 822 18.27 23.11 -31.03
N ARG A 823 17.36 23.14 -32.02
CA ARG A 823 16.81 24.40 -32.55
C ARG A 823 15.81 24.99 -31.56
N PHE A 824 14.95 24.15 -30.99
CA PHE A 824 14.01 24.58 -29.96
C PHE A 824 14.73 25.03 -28.68
N LEU A 825 15.77 24.32 -28.24
CA LEU A 825 16.57 24.73 -27.09
C LEU A 825 17.28 26.07 -27.33
N LEU A 826 17.87 26.25 -28.52
CA LEU A 826 18.48 27.53 -28.90
C LEU A 826 17.45 28.67 -28.92
N GLN A 827 16.24 28.41 -29.42
CA GLN A 827 15.14 29.36 -29.38
C GLN A 827 14.80 29.78 -27.94
N GLN A 828 14.66 28.83 -27.00
CA GLN A 828 14.38 29.14 -25.60
C GLN A 828 15.46 30.04 -24.99
N ILE A 829 16.75 29.71 -25.21
CA ILE A 829 17.89 30.52 -24.73
C ILE A 829 17.82 31.95 -25.30
N VAL A 830 17.59 32.09 -26.60
CA VAL A 830 17.46 33.41 -27.25
C VAL A 830 16.28 34.21 -26.70
N HIS A 831 15.13 33.57 -26.45
CA HIS A 831 14.00 34.26 -25.82
C HIS A 831 14.35 34.81 -24.42
N VAL A 832 15.13 34.07 -23.62
CA VAL A 832 15.61 34.56 -22.31
C VAL A 832 16.47 35.81 -22.47
N TYR A 833 17.43 35.81 -23.40
CA TYR A 833 18.22 37.02 -23.73
C TYR A 833 17.33 38.20 -24.14
N LEU A 834 16.35 37.95 -25.02
CA LEU A 834 15.45 38.99 -25.54
C LEU A 834 14.55 39.59 -24.47
N ASN A 835 14.10 38.78 -23.50
CA ASN A 835 13.29 39.22 -22.36
C ASN A 835 14.08 40.16 -21.42
N LEU A 836 15.40 39.93 -21.29
CA LEU A 836 16.29 40.72 -20.42
C LEU A 836 17.07 41.80 -21.16
N SER A 837 16.84 41.96 -22.47
CA SER A 837 17.56 42.87 -23.34
C SER A 837 17.52 44.31 -22.80
N SER A 838 18.67 44.75 -22.29
CA SER A 838 18.85 46.06 -21.66
C SER A 838 20.35 46.40 -21.60
N ASP A 839 20.69 47.68 -21.43
CA ASP A 839 22.09 48.11 -21.26
C ASP A 839 22.74 47.41 -20.05
N LYS A 840 21.96 47.20 -18.98
CA LYS A 840 22.44 46.54 -17.76
C LYS A 840 22.74 45.06 -17.98
N PHE A 841 21.86 44.33 -18.67
CA PHE A 841 22.11 42.93 -18.98
C PHE A 841 23.25 42.74 -19.98
N ALA A 842 23.39 43.67 -20.95
CA ALA A 842 24.55 43.69 -21.85
C ALA A 842 25.88 43.85 -21.09
N GLN A 843 25.91 44.61 -19.99
CA GLN A 843 27.08 44.68 -19.11
C GLN A 843 27.39 43.33 -18.44
N TYR A 844 26.37 42.57 -18.04
CA TYR A 844 26.55 41.25 -17.44
C TYR A 844 27.07 40.22 -18.45
N ILE A 845 26.53 40.22 -19.67
CA ILE A 845 27.05 39.42 -20.79
C ILE A 845 28.53 39.75 -21.04
N ALA A 846 28.86 41.03 -21.16
CA ALA A 846 30.25 41.49 -21.35
C ALA A 846 31.16 41.20 -20.16
N SER A 847 30.61 40.95 -18.97
CA SER A 847 31.40 40.75 -17.75
C SER A 847 31.94 39.33 -17.59
N ASP A 848 31.40 38.34 -18.30
CA ASP A 848 31.71 36.90 -18.23
C ASP A 848 33.09 36.50 -18.81
N GLU A 849 34.02 37.45 -18.92
CA GLU A 849 35.35 37.20 -19.48
C GLU A 849 36.30 36.59 -18.43
N VAL A 850 36.91 35.44 -18.75
CA VAL A 850 38.08 34.92 -18.05
C VAL A 850 39.33 35.51 -18.68
N SER A 851 40.21 36.03 -17.82
CA SER A 851 41.55 36.53 -18.13
C SER A 851 42.26 35.73 -19.22
N ARG A 852 42.83 36.44 -20.21
CA ARG A 852 43.48 35.97 -21.46
C ARG A 852 44.65 34.97 -21.31
N MET A 853 44.87 34.38 -20.13
CA MET A 853 46.01 33.50 -19.81
C MET A 853 45.70 31.98 -19.80
N VAL A 854 44.52 31.52 -20.22
CA VAL A 854 44.19 30.07 -20.28
C VAL A 854 44.07 29.58 -21.73
N PRO A 855 44.63 28.42 -22.10
CA PRO A 855 44.52 27.89 -23.47
C PRO A 855 43.06 27.71 -23.90
N VAL A 856 42.82 27.91 -25.19
CA VAL A 856 41.54 27.94 -25.96
C VAL A 856 40.61 26.71 -25.78
N THR A 857 40.94 25.77 -24.91
CA THR A 857 40.19 24.53 -24.67
C THR A 857 39.16 24.60 -23.52
N TYR A 858 39.15 25.67 -22.71
CA TYR A 858 38.19 25.87 -21.61
C TYR A 858 37.65 27.32 -21.56
N SER A 859 37.04 27.82 -22.64
CA SER A 859 36.42 29.15 -22.65
C SER A 859 34.99 29.12 -22.11
N ARG A 860 34.83 29.38 -20.80
CA ARG A 860 33.54 29.65 -20.13
C ARG A 860 33.17 31.14 -20.25
N SER A 861 33.31 31.75 -21.43
CA SER A 861 33.29 33.21 -21.53
C SER A 861 32.63 33.74 -22.80
N TYR A 862 32.02 34.91 -22.68
CA TYR A 862 31.52 35.73 -23.78
C TYR A 862 32.57 35.89 -24.89
N LEU A 863 32.16 35.63 -26.14
CA LEU A 863 32.96 35.83 -27.35
C LEU A 863 32.06 36.52 -28.39
N PRO A 864 32.43 37.69 -28.93
CA PRO A 864 31.66 38.35 -29.99
C PRO A 864 31.40 37.44 -31.19
N GLU A 865 32.37 36.60 -31.55
CA GLU A 865 32.26 35.64 -32.66
C GLU A 865 31.16 34.60 -32.41
N LEU A 866 30.90 34.23 -31.15
CA LEU A 866 29.85 33.29 -30.80
C LEU A 866 28.46 33.87 -31.10
N PHE A 867 28.25 35.16 -30.82
CA PHE A 867 26.98 35.84 -31.11
C PHE A 867 26.77 36.02 -32.61
N GLU A 868 27.83 36.30 -33.38
CA GLU A 868 27.76 36.31 -34.84
C GLU A 868 27.40 34.93 -35.40
N MET A 869 28.02 33.86 -34.88
CA MET A 869 27.68 32.49 -35.23
C MET A 869 26.22 32.17 -34.89
N ALA A 870 25.75 32.53 -33.70
CA ALA A 870 24.37 32.33 -33.28
C ALA A 870 23.39 33.06 -34.22
N LEU A 871 23.63 34.33 -34.55
CA LEU A 871 22.82 35.12 -35.49
C LEU A 871 22.76 34.47 -36.88
N SER A 872 23.89 33.99 -37.39
CA SER A 872 23.96 33.25 -38.66
C SER A 872 23.11 31.99 -38.63
N ARG A 873 23.16 31.22 -37.54
CA ARG A 873 22.37 29.99 -37.36
C ARG A 873 20.87 30.25 -37.21
N LEU A 874 20.49 31.29 -36.48
CA LEU A 874 19.09 31.70 -36.29
C LEU A 874 18.47 32.07 -37.63
N SER A 875 19.19 32.84 -38.45
CA SER A 875 18.77 33.27 -39.78
C SER A 875 18.73 32.10 -40.78
N ALA A 876 19.82 31.32 -40.89
CA ALA A 876 19.93 30.25 -41.88
C ALA A 876 18.89 29.12 -41.69
N ASN A 877 18.48 28.86 -40.45
CA ASN A 877 17.54 27.77 -40.12
C ASN A 877 16.12 28.25 -39.80
N ASN A 878 15.82 29.56 -39.90
CA ASN A 878 14.53 30.17 -39.52
C ASN A 878 14.05 29.76 -38.12
N ILE A 879 14.94 29.83 -37.12
CA ILE A 879 14.64 29.37 -35.76
C ILE A 879 13.73 30.35 -35.02
N VAL A 880 13.96 31.66 -35.19
CA VAL A 880 13.16 32.75 -34.64
C VAL A 880 12.75 33.72 -35.75
N PRO A 881 11.67 34.50 -35.58
CA PRO A 881 11.25 35.46 -36.59
C PRO A 881 12.25 36.63 -36.74
N ILE A 882 12.23 37.29 -37.91
CA ILE A 882 13.24 38.31 -38.30
C ILE A 882 13.34 39.46 -37.29
N ASN A 883 12.22 39.91 -36.73
CA ASN A 883 12.20 40.96 -35.71
C ASN A 883 12.96 40.58 -34.43
N GLU A 884 12.93 39.31 -34.03
CA GLU A 884 13.67 38.79 -32.88
C GLU A 884 15.16 38.67 -33.20
N ILE A 885 15.52 38.30 -34.44
CA ILE A 885 16.92 38.30 -34.91
C ILE A 885 17.51 39.72 -34.82
N GLU A 886 16.78 40.74 -35.28
CA GLU A 886 17.22 42.14 -35.20
C GLU A 886 17.39 42.62 -33.75
N ARG A 887 16.45 42.26 -32.87
CA ARG A 887 16.56 42.58 -31.43
C ARG A 887 17.73 41.87 -30.77
N PHE A 888 17.98 40.62 -31.13
CA PHE A 888 19.11 39.85 -30.59
C PHE A 888 20.44 40.42 -31.10
N LYS A 889 20.49 40.85 -32.38
CA LYS A 889 21.63 41.56 -32.94
C LYS A 889 21.91 42.87 -32.19
N HIS A 890 20.90 43.67 -31.92
CA HIS A 890 21.06 44.89 -31.13
C HIS A 890 21.62 44.61 -29.72
N LEU A 891 21.18 43.53 -29.06
CA LEU A 891 21.76 43.11 -27.78
C LEU A 891 23.23 42.68 -27.92
N ALA A 892 23.56 41.92 -28.96
CA ALA A 892 24.94 41.52 -29.25
C ALA A 892 25.85 42.74 -29.47
N ASP A 893 25.40 43.72 -30.27
CA ASP A 893 26.13 44.97 -30.53
C ASP A 893 26.35 45.78 -29.24
N MET A 894 25.33 45.85 -28.36
CA MET A 894 25.47 46.49 -27.04
C MET A 894 26.49 45.76 -26.16
N ALA A 895 26.42 44.43 -26.09
CA ALA A 895 27.36 43.64 -25.29
C ALA A 895 28.79 43.78 -25.81
N GLU A 896 28.99 43.78 -27.13
CA GLU A 896 30.31 43.95 -27.74
C GLU A 896 30.89 45.34 -27.44
N ALA A 897 30.06 46.39 -27.46
CA ALA A 897 30.48 47.73 -27.08
C ALA A 897 30.92 47.82 -25.61
N LYS A 898 30.18 47.20 -24.68
CA LYS A 898 30.55 47.13 -23.26
C LYS A 898 31.80 46.30 -23.04
N TRP A 899 31.95 45.20 -23.77
CA TRP A 899 33.13 44.34 -23.72
C TRP A 899 34.39 45.10 -24.17
N LYS A 900 34.34 45.81 -25.30
CA LYS A 900 35.44 46.68 -25.76
C LYS A 900 35.80 47.76 -24.74
N GLN A 901 34.79 48.39 -24.13
CA GLN A 901 34.99 49.39 -23.09
C GLN A 901 35.68 48.81 -21.84
N LYS A 902 35.31 47.58 -21.45
CA LYS A 902 35.91 46.88 -20.31
C LYS A 902 37.34 46.45 -20.61
N ALA A 903 37.60 45.84 -21.76
CA ALA A 903 38.95 45.43 -22.18
C ALA A 903 39.93 46.63 -22.19
N GLN A 904 39.47 47.79 -22.66
CA GLN A 904 40.26 49.02 -22.63
C GLN A 904 40.57 49.50 -21.21
N ASN A 905 39.66 49.30 -20.25
CA ASN A 905 39.89 49.65 -18.85
C ASN A 905 40.78 48.64 -18.12
N GLU A 906 40.77 47.35 -18.49
CA GLU A 906 41.57 46.30 -17.85
C GLU A 906 43.04 46.29 -18.30
N GLU A 907 43.33 46.69 -19.54
CA GLU A 907 44.70 46.94 -20.04
C GLU A 907 45.47 47.97 -19.18
N ASP A 908 44.77 48.88 -18.49
CA ASP A 908 45.37 49.89 -17.62
C ASP A 908 45.86 49.33 -16.25
N PHE A 909 45.43 48.13 -15.84
CA PHE A 909 45.74 47.56 -14.50
C PHE A 909 46.43 46.18 -14.50
N GLY A 910 46.38 45.44 -15.61
CA GLY A 910 46.43 43.97 -15.69
C GLY A 910 47.60 43.20 -15.05
N ASP A 911 48.80 43.76 -14.91
CA ASP A 911 49.96 43.05 -14.33
C ASP A 911 50.41 43.57 -12.95
N ASP A 912 49.82 44.66 -12.45
CA ASP A 912 50.35 45.42 -11.31
C ASP A 912 49.57 45.25 -9.99
N ILE A 913 48.53 44.40 -9.95
CA ILE A 913 47.67 44.23 -8.77
C ILE A 913 48.42 43.43 -7.67
N PRO A 914 48.68 44.00 -6.48
CA PRO A 914 49.24 43.28 -5.33
C PRO A 914 48.40 42.07 -4.90
N GLU A 915 49.03 40.97 -4.50
CA GLU A 915 48.33 39.73 -4.09
C GLU A 915 47.31 39.96 -2.97
N GLU A 916 47.61 40.84 -2.02
CA GLU A 916 46.71 41.18 -0.89
C GLU A 916 45.41 41.90 -1.31
N TYR A 917 45.33 42.42 -2.54
CA TYR A 917 44.15 43.07 -3.09
C TYR A 917 43.34 42.15 -4.00
N ARG A 918 43.84 40.94 -4.24
CA ARG A 918 43.19 39.96 -5.11
C ARG A 918 42.25 39.06 -4.31
N ASP A 919 41.11 38.77 -4.92
CA ASP A 919 40.20 37.75 -4.41
C ASP A 919 40.90 36.38 -4.45
N PRO A 920 40.90 35.62 -3.35
CA PRO A 920 41.62 34.35 -3.24
C PRO A 920 41.08 33.23 -4.14
N VAL A 921 39.84 33.34 -4.64
CA VAL A 921 39.23 32.35 -5.52
C VAL A 921 39.25 32.83 -6.97
N MET A 922 38.83 34.08 -7.19
CA MET A 922 38.64 34.62 -8.54
C MET A 922 39.90 35.29 -9.11
N ASN A 923 40.92 35.53 -8.28
CA ASN A 923 42.18 36.19 -8.65
C ASN A 923 41.97 37.57 -9.34
N THR A 924 40.88 38.25 -8.99
CA THR A 924 40.49 39.58 -9.48
C THR A 924 40.60 40.61 -8.37
N LEU A 925 40.67 41.90 -8.71
CA LEU A 925 40.71 42.97 -7.72
C LEU A 925 39.43 42.96 -6.86
N MET A 926 39.57 42.92 -5.53
CA MET A 926 38.43 43.01 -4.61
C MET A 926 37.86 44.43 -4.60
N VAL A 927 36.55 44.57 -4.73
CA VAL A 927 35.82 45.86 -4.70
C VAL A 927 35.21 46.11 -3.32
N ASP A 928 34.68 45.06 -2.69
CA ASP A 928 34.10 45.11 -1.33
C ASP A 928 34.63 43.94 -0.48
N PRO A 929 35.87 44.03 0.04
CA PRO A 929 36.50 42.95 0.80
C PRO A 929 35.78 42.67 2.12
N VAL A 930 35.56 41.38 2.42
CA VAL A 930 34.95 40.87 3.66
C VAL A 930 35.81 39.78 4.29
N LYS A 931 35.91 39.82 5.62
CA LYS A 931 36.57 38.80 6.46
C LYS A 931 35.61 37.67 6.76
N LEU A 932 36.09 36.45 6.51
CA LEU A 932 35.47 35.20 6.91
C LEU A 932 35.86 34.84 8.35
N PRO A 933 35.06 34.02 9.07
CA PRO A 933 35.45 33.46 10.37
C PRO A 933 36.74 32.63 10.32
N SER A 934 37.09 32.09 9.16
CA SER A 934 38.36 31.39 8.90
C SER A 934 39.58 32.30 8.87
N GLY A 935 39.39 33.63 8.87
CA GLY A 935 40.45 34.64 8.85
C GLY A 935 40.89 35.06 7.43
N LEU A 936 40.36 34.43 6.38
CA LEU A 936 40.59 34.82 4.99
C LEU A 936 39.72 36.01 4.60
N VAL A 937 40.22 36.83 3.66
CA VAL A 937 39.49 37.96 3.08
C VAL A 937 39.16 37.64 1.63
N MET A 938 37.91 37.86 1.24
CA MET A 938 37.48 37.72 -0.15
C MET A 938 36.45 38.79 -0.49
N ASP A 939 36.14 38.97 -1.77
CA ASP A 939 35.12 39.94 -2.15
C ASP A 939 33.72 39.47 -1.71
N ARG A 940 32.92 40.39 -1.16
CA ARG A 940 31.55 40.13 -0.71
C ARG A 940 30.73 39.43 -1.79
N LYS A 941 30.85 39.88 -3.04
CA LYS A 941 30.10 39.32 -4.16
C LYS A 941 30.42 37.84 -4.36
N HIS A 942 31.69 37.45 -4.32
CA HIS A 942 32.11 36.07 -4.53
C HIS A 942 31.67 35.15 -3.40
N ILE A 943 31.76 35.59 -2.13
CA ILE A 943 31.32 34.76 -1.00
C ILE A 943 29.80 34.61 -0.98
N LEU A 944 29.05 35.68 -1.26
CA LEU A 944 27.59 35.60 -1.32
C LEU A 944 27.16 34.64 -2.44
N CYS A 945 27.84 34.66 -3.59
CA CYS A 945 27.61 33.70 -4.68
C CYS A 945 27.89 32.25 -4.25
N HIS A 946 28.95 32.01 -3.47
CA HIS A 946 29.22 30.69 -2.90
C HIS A 946 28.10 30.25 -1.94
N LEU A 947 27.68 31.13 -1.03
CA LEU A 947 26.64 30.87 -0.03
C LEU A 947 25.24 30.61 -0.63
N LEU A 948 24.98 31.12 -1.85
CA LEU A 948 23.78 30.76 -2.60
C LEU A 948 23.78 29.31 -3.09
N SER A 949 24.96 28.72 -3.29
CA SER A 949 25.11 27.31 -3.70
C SER A 949 25.34 26.38 -2.52
N SER A 950 26.23 26.74 -1.59
CA SER A 950 26.60 25.95 -0.41
C SER A 950 26.79 26.88 0.78
N GLN A 951 26.08 26.63 1.90
CA GLN A 951 26.20 27.43 3.13
C GLN A 951 27.44 27.04 3.94
N THR A 952 28.59 27.09 3.30
CA THR A 952 29.89 26.69 3.85
C THR A 952 30.95 27.73 3.57
N ASP A 953 32.02 27.71 4.33
CA ASP A 953 33.25 28.43 3.98
C ASP A 953 33.95 27.68 2.82
N PRO A 954 34.31 28.36 1.71
CA PRO A 954 34.86 27.72 0.51
C PRO A 954 36.23 27.07 0.72
N PHE A 955 36.95 27.43 1.79
CA PHE A 955 38.30 26.94 2.09
C PHE A 955 38.28 25.84 3.16
N THR A 956 37.44 25.96 4.17
CA THR A 956 37.39 25.03 5.32
C THR A 956 36.22 24.06 5.27
N ARG A 957 35.21 24.31 4.42
CA ARG A 957 33.93 23.59 4.34
C ARG A 957 33.09 23.60 5.62
N GLN A 958 33.44 24.43 6.61
CA GLN A 958 32.64 24.60 7.82
C GLN A 958 31.37 25.42 7.52
N PRO A 959 30.25 25.21 8.23
CA PRO A 959 29.02 25.97 8.04
C PRO A 959 29.25 27.48 8.18
N LEU A 960 28.76 28.25 7.21
CA LEU A 960 28.94 29.70 7.15
C LEU A 960 27.64 30.38 6.67
N THR A 961 27.28 31.49 7.30
CA THR A 961 26.13 32.31 6.93
C THR A 961 26.55 33.74 6.61
N GLU A 962 25.75 34.44 5.80
CA GLU A 962 25.99 35.84 5.43
C GLU A 962 26.15 36.77 6.66
N SER A 963 25.42 36.48 7.74
CA SER A 963 25.48 37.27 8.98
C SER A 963 26.83 37.23 9.70
N GLN A 964 27.68 36.25 9.38
CA GLN A 964 29.00 36.07 9.98
C GLN A 964 30.11 36.79 9.18
N LEU A 965 29.78 37.42 8.05
CA LEU A 965 30.73 38.14 7.21
C LEU A 965 30.98 39.55 7.77
N VAL A 966 32.23 39.87 8.06
CA VAL A 966 32.62 41.18 8.61
C VAL A 966 33.25 42.03 7.49
N PRO A 967 32.76 43.24 7.18
CA PRO A 967 33.39 44.14 6.21
C PRO A 967 34.84 44.48 6.60
N ASP A 968 35.77 44.50 5.64
CA ASP A 968 37.16 44.95 5.84
C ASP A 968 37.38 46.34 5.24
N ASP A 969 36.83 47.36 5.92
CA ASP A 969 36.86 48.75 5.46
C ASP A 969 38.29 49.28 5.25
N ASP A 970 39.25 48.87 6.08
CA ASP A 970 40.65 49.26 5.97
C ASP A 970 41.28 48.79 4.66
N LEU A 971 41.03 47.53 4.27
CA LEU A 971 41.51 46.98 3.01
C LEU A 971 40.80 47.64 1.81
N ARG A 972 39.50 47.92 1.94
CA ARG A 972 38.74 48.61 0.91
C ARG A 972 39.31 50.00 0.61
N VAL A 973 39.66 50.76 1.64
CA VAL A 973 40.29 52.09 1.48
C VAL A 973 41.64 51.97 0.78
N LYS A 974 42.50 51.03 1.20
CA LYS A 974 43.81 50.78 0.55
C LYS A 974 43.68 50.43 -0.94
N ILE A 975 42.71 49.59 -1.29
CA ILE A 975 42.44 49.22 -2.68
C ILE A 975 41.99 50.46 -3.48
N GLN A 976 41.09 51.28 -2.94
CA GLN A 976 40.63 52.49 -3.60
C GLN A 976 41.73 53.55 -3.79
N GLU A 977 42.63 53.69 -2.81
CA GLU A 977 43.80 54.57 -2.91
C GLU A 977 44.77 54.07 -3.98
N TRP A 978 45.06 52.77 -3.99
CA TRP A 978 45.89 52.13 -5.02
C TRP A 978 45.32 52.31 -6.43
N MET A 979 44.00 52.12 -6.60
CA MET A 979 43.31 52.35 -7.87
C MET A 979 43.45 53.80 -8.34
N LYS A 980 43.27 54.78 -7.44
CA LYS A 980 43.45 56.20 -7.77
C LYS A 980 44.88 56.52 -8.16
N GLU A 981 45.86 55.96 -7.46
CA GLU A 981 47.28 56.18 -7.76
C GLU A 981 47.63 55.63 -9.15
N LYS A 982 47.17 54.42 -9.49
CA LYS A 982 47.38 53.82 -10.81
C LYS A 982 46.68 54.58 -11.94
N LEU A 983 45.41 54.95 -11.77
CA LEU A 983 44.66 55.78 -12.73
C LEU A 983 45.29 57.16 -12.93
N SER A 984 45.97 57.71 -11.92
CA SER A 984 46.71 58.98 -12.05
C SER A 984 48.03 58.86 -12.81
N LYS A 985 48.61 57.65 -12.88
CA LYS A 985 49.84 57.33 -13.62
C LYS A 985 49.59 56.83 -15.05
N ALA A 986 48.36 56.39 -15.37
CA ALA A 986 47.94 55.90 -16.68
C ALA A 986 47.40 57.00 -17.64
N LYS A 987 47.16 58.22 -17.13
CA LYS A 987 46.92 59.42 -17.95
C LYS A 987 48.21 60.12 -18.29
#